data_AF-A0A317DE39-F1
#
_entry.id   AF-A0A317DE39-F1
#
_cell.length_a   1.000
_cell.length_b   1.000
_cell.length_c   1.000
_cell.angle_alpha   90.00
_cell.angle_beta   90.00
_cell.angle_gamma   90.00
#
_symmetry.space_group_name_H-M   'P 1'
#
loop_
_entity.id
_entity.type
_entity.pdbx_description
1 polymer ?
#
loop_
_entity_poly.entity_id
_entity_poly.type
_entity_poly.pdbx_seq_one_letter_code
_entity_poly.pdbx_strand_id
1 'polypeptide(L)'
;MPGDRHDTKAKDNRQGRIAPTARQRDRAAALGARARWSTFGTPATLTATDKPLATGLAADPAAAARAYVAANRDLLGLTADGAEALEQLTVAPMGDGATVLFRQRFGDLPAAVDGVLAVGVRDGAVWHVSSSLARDGGAPAPATISAEQAQRAAATDAGLTDPKILRASLVAVPTADRGARAAYEVILGADLTGADPAAFSTYVDARDGSVLVREDLVDHEADNPQWEVFPNSPSTDHSSADTRVGWCFQPAAGCDEVVGTSASPLPWDVDPATGASTRTTKGNNSIAVQNWNSNDPFSVGTETATPRPDRTYAYPWTNQWYEQKCSPDTFTSPQANDIDAARANLFGMHNRMHDWSYHLGFTEATWNLQQDNFGRSGLGADAEQGNAQAGGISGGPPNFAARDNANQITPADGVAPNTNMYLWQPIAGSFYAPCVDGDFDMSVIAHEYGHAISNRMIAGPNAGVSSPQGMSESWSDQLAMEYLYEHGYAAPGRRGFTIGEYTTGDPDAGIRNYNMSASPLNYSAIDYDFVGLQVHASGEVWSATNADIRAAMMGRYGAGDAALQKSCANGATPVTACPGNRRWIQLVFDSFLLMAVSQVSMVDARDAMLAADRIRFGGANQDLLWNAFAARGLGETAASVGNGDVNPTPSFTSPYANEATLTFAPEDEDAAVPGAQLYVGRYQARAVPVADTDPATPLTDRVRLVPGTYEFVVRAPGHGHVRVGPVTVKAGQVRDLPVKVRRNLASTSSGATVSGDGINLAKIADDDEATNWASLGSPVAGRQVTVDLAGGTRQVRRVQVSAMLRPPVAGDPDAGTQSRFSALRQFRVLACTATGTVTCADAADFRAVWTSPADAFPSVAPRPRAPELIIRSFDIPRTEATHLRVEVVTNQCTGTPDYAGEQDADPRAATDCATASVQANNVRIAEFQAFAQ
;
A
#
# COMPACT_ATOMS: atom_id res chain seq x y z
N MET A 1 -26.85 22.21 -26.66
CA MET A 1 -26.72 23.27 -27.69
C MET A 1 -26.00 22.68 -28.89
N PRO A 2 -26.21 23.16 -30.12
CA PRO A 2 -25.66 22.51 -31.31
C PRO A 2 -24.25 23.03 -31.66
N GLY A 3 -23.27 22.12 -31.72
CA GLY A 3 -22.16 22.21 -32.68
C GLY A 3 -20.72 22.32 -32.16
N ASP A 4 -20.25 21.34 -31.38
CA ASP A 4 -18.80 21.15 -31.13
C ASP A 4 -18.10 20.67 -32.40
N ARG A 5 -17.68 21.61 -33.25
CA ARG A 5 -16.58 21.41 -34.20
C ARG A 5 -15.38 22.17 -33.66
N HIS A 6 -14.58 21.52 -32.83
CA HIS A 6 -13.23 21.99 -32.51
C HIS A 6 -12.30 21.69 -33.69
N ASP A 7 -12.56 22.35 -34.82
CA ASP A 7 -11.51 22.53 -35.83
C ASP A 7 -10.58 23.59 -35.23
N THR A 8 -9.36 23.21 -34.86
CA THR A 8 -8.31 24.17 -34.51
C THR A 8 -8.25 25.20 -35.64
N LYS A 9 -8.58 26.47 -35.36
CA LYS A 9 -8.61 27.51 -36.41
C LYS A 9 -7.21 27.92 -36.86
N ALA A 10 -6.15 27.30 -36.34
CA ALA A 10 -4.79 27.42 -36.85
C ALA A 10 -4.69 26.95 -38.31
N LYS A 11 -3.88 27.63 -39.12
CA LYS A 11 -3.71 27.35 -40.54
C LYS A 11 -2.26 27.57 -40.92
N ASP A 12 -1.60 26.59 -41.51
CA ASP A 12 -0.30 26.79 -42.16
C ASP A 12 -0.46 26.47 -43.66
N ASN A 13 -0.49 27.51 -44.49
CA ASN A 13 -0.61 27.39 -45.94
C ASN A 13 0.75 27.29 -46.63
N ARG A 14 1.85 27.29 -45.88
CA ARG A 14 3.18 27.10 -46.45
C ARG A 14 3.29 25.66 -46.95
N GLN A 15 3.81 25.49 -48.16
CA GLN A 15 3.89 24.19 -48.82
C GLN A 15 5.36 23.78 -49.03
N GLY A 16 5.56 22.48 -49.26
CA GLY A 16 6.84 21.90 -49.60
C GLY A 16 7.70 21.49 -48.41
N ARG A 17 8.74 20.71 -48.70
CA ARG A 17 9.74 20.25 -47.73
C ARG A 17 11.09 20.18 -48.42
N ILE A 18 12.11 20.70 -47.76
CA ILE A 18 13.50 20.58 -48.18
C ILE A 18 14.13 19.41 -47.42
N ALA A 19 14.65 18.41 -48.14
CA ALA A 19 15.38 17.32 -47.51
C ALA A 19 16.76 17.81 -47.01
N PRO A 20 17.27 17.29 -45.88
CA PRO A 20 18.66 17.55 -45.48
C PRO A 20 19.62 17.02 -46.55
N THR A 21 20.73 17.72 -46.76
CA THR A 21 21.79 17.26 -47.66
C THR A 21 22.52 16.03 -47.08
N ALA A 22 23.19 15.25 -47.94
CA ALA A 22 24.05 14.15 -47.47
C ALA A 22 25.11 14.65 -46.49
N ARG A 23 25.78 15.77 -46.82
CA ARG A 23 26.77 16.43 -45.98
C ARG A 23 26.23 16.82 -44.59
N GLN A 24 24.98 17.30 -44.51
CA GLN A 24 24.35 17.61 -43.21
C GLN A 24 24.14 16.34 -42.36
N ARG A 25 23.67 15.24 -42.97
CA ARG A 25 23.52 13.96 -42.26
C ARG A 25 24.86 13.40 -41.80
N ASP A 26 25.88 13.46 -42.66
CA ASP A 26 27.22 12.97 -42.35
C ASP A 26 27.84 13.79 -41.19
N ARG A 27 27.65 15.12 -41.19
CA ARG A 27 28.10 15.99 -40.11
C ARG A 27 27.39 15.70 -38.80
N ALA A 28 26.07 15.53 -38.82
CA ALA A 28 25.32 15.16 -37.61
C ALA A 28 25.77 13.80 -37.05
N ALA A 29 26.00 12.82 -37.92
CA ALA A 29 26.52 11.51 -37.53
C ALA A 29 27.94 11.59 -36.95
N ALA A 30 28.82 12.41 -37.53
CA ALA A 30 30.17 12.62 -37.04
C ALA A 30 30.23 13.28 -35.65
N LEU A 31 29.18 14.01 -35.24
CA LEU A 31 29.04 14.56 -33.89
C LEU A 31 28.53 13.53 -32.87
N GLY A 32 28.17 12.30 -33.28
CA GLY A 32 27.53 11.32 -32.39
C GLY A 32 26.14 11.76 -31.90
N ALA A 33 25.52 12.71 -32.60
CA ALA A 33 24.25 13.31 -32.17
C ALA A 33 23.04 12.55 -32.73
N ARG A 34 21.95 12.48 -31.95
CA ARG A 34 20.62 12.17 -32.52
C ARG A 34 20.08 13.41 -33.20
N ALA A 35 19.89 13.34 -34.52
CA ALA A 35 19.42 14.46 -35.34
C ALA A 35 18.00 14.26 -35.85
N ARG A 36 17.12 15.23 -35.57
CA ARG A 36 15.82 15.38 -36.23
C ARG A 36 15.89 16.57 -37.17
N TRP A 37 15.28 16.48 -38.35
CA TRP A 37 15.36 17.51 -39.39
C TRP A 37 14.05 18.28 -39.54
N SER A 38 14.15 19.59 -39.73
CA SER A 38 13.03 20.50 -39.97
C SER A 38 12.48 20.36 -41.40
N THR A 39 11.34 20.98 -41.66
CA THR A 39 10.78 21.11 -43.02
C THR A 39 11.70 21.89 -43.96
N PHE A 40 12.63 22.69 -43.43
CA PHE A 40 13.62 23.44 -44.20
C PHE A 40 14.93 22.67 -44.47
N GLY A 41 15.01 21.41 -44.07
CA GLY A 41 16.20 20.59 -44.29
C GLY A 41 17.41 21.07 -43.48
N THR A 42 17.15 21.70 -42.33
CA THR A 42 18.10 22.07 -41.27
C THR A 42 17.80 21.24 -40.02
N PRO A 43 18.69 21.16 -39.03
CA PRO A 43 18.41 20.43 -37.80
C PRO A 43 17.28 21.10 -37.02
N ALA A 44 16.24 20.32 -36.76
CA ALA A 44 15.19 20.65 -35.80
C ALA A 44 15.68 20.43 -34.36
N THR A 45 16.41 19.33 -34.14
CA THR A 45 17.12 19.04 -32.89
C THR A 45 18.41 18.28 -33.19
N LEU A 46 19.48 18.62 -32.47
CA LEU A 46 20.71 17.85 -32.32
C LEU A 46 20.89 17.60 -30.82
N THR A 47 20.80 16.34 -30.42
CA THR A 47 20.93 15.96 -29.01
C THR A 47 22.19 15.13 -28.84
N ALA A 48 23.07 15.56 -27.94
CA ALA A 48 24.20 14.77 -27.49
C ALA A 48 23.71 13.42 -26.95
N THR A 49 24.39 12.33 -27.29
CA THR A 49 24.03 10.98 -26.80
C THR A 49 24.92 10.54 -25.65
N ASP A 50 26.23 10.73 -25.77
CA ASP A 50 27.24 10.36 -24.78
C ASP A 50 28.32 11.45 -24.55
N LYS A 51 28.51 12.37 -25.51
CA LYS A 51 29.50 13.45 -25.47
C LYS A 51 28.91 14.77 -25.98
N PRO A 52 29.46 15.92 -25.56
CA PRO A 52 29.03 17.21 -26.08
C PRO A 52 29.14 17.29 -27.61
N LEU A 53 28.21 18.02 -28.24
CA LEU A 53 28.22 18.35 -29.67
C LEU A 53 29.45 19.18 -30.06
N ALA A 54 30.04 19.93 -29.11
CA ALA A 54 31.33 20.59 -29.25
C ALA A 54 31.95 20.84 -27.88
N THR A 55 33.28 20.91 -27.81
CA THR A 55 34.06 21.20 -26.59
C THR A 55 35.17 22.20 -26.90
N GLY A 56 35.83 22.73 -25.86
CA GLY A 56 36.94 23.68 -26.02
C GLY A 56 36.50 25.07 -26.47
N LEU A 57 35.24 25.43 -26.24
CA LEU A 57 34.67 26.73 -26.54
C LEU A 57 34.92 27.72 -25.39
N ALA A 58 34.63 29.00 -25.63
CA ALA A 58 34.75 30.04 -24.62
C ALA A 58 33.86 29.77 -23.39
N ALA A 59 34.26 30.27 -22.22
CA ALA A 59 33.44 30.18 -21.01
C ALA A 59 32.19 31.08 -21.08
N ASP A 60 32.25 32.19 -21.84
CA ASP A 60 31.09 33.04 -22.09
C ASP A 60 30.07 32.29 -22.98
N PRO A 61 28.82 32.09 -22.51
CA PRO A 61 27.82 31.31 -23.25
C PRO A 61 27.54 31.84 -24.65
N ALA A 62 27.42 33.17 -24.82
CA ALA A 62 27.14 33.78 -26.12
C ALA A 62 28.28 33.55 -27.11
N ALA A 63 29.52 33.76 -26.67
CA ALA A 63 30.71 33.50 -27.47
C ALA A 63 30.82 32.01 -27.83
N ALA A 64 30.54 31.09 -26.90
CA ALA A 64 30.54 29.65 -27.16
C ALA A 64 29.49 29.26 -28.22
N ALA A 65 28.27 29.77 -28.08
CA ALA A 65 27.20 29.51 -29.02
C ALA A 65 27.49 30.09 -30.42
N ARG A 66 28.03 31.31 -30.51
CA ARG A 66 28.45 31.91 -31.80
C ARG A 66 29.58 31.13 -32.46
N ALA A 67 30.57 30.68 -31.69
CA ALA A 67 31.65 29.84 -32.20
C ALA A 67 31.12 28.50 -32.73
N TYR A 68 30.16 27.89 -32.01
CA TYR A 68 29.50 26.67 -32.47
C TYR A 68 28.74 26.90 -33.80
N VAL A 69 27.98 27.99 -33.91
CA VAL A 69 27.26 28.34 -35.14
C VAL A 69 28.24 28.51 -36.30
N ALA A 70 29.33 29.27 -36.11
CA ALA A 70 30.33 29.51 -37.15
C ALA A 70 31.00 28.23 -37.65
N ALA A 71 31.27 27.28 -36.75
CA ALA A 71 31.87 25.98 -37.06
C ALA A 71 30.88 25.02 -37.75
N ASN A 72 29.57 25.19 -37.53
CA ASN A 72 28.52 24.27 -37.98
C ASN A 72 27.56 24.89 -39.01
N ARG A 73 27.97 25.95 -39.72
CA ARG A 73 27.18 26.64 -40.75
C ARG A 73 26.51 25.71 -41.76
N ASP A 74 27.28 24.81 -42.37
CA ASP A 74 26.74 23.82 -43.33
C ASP A 74 25.67 22.93 -42.70
N LEU A 75 25.89 22.51 -41.44
CA LEU A 75 24.95 21.67 -40.70
C LEU A 75 23.65 22.44 -40.46
N LEU A 76 23.76 23.68 -39.98
CA LEU A 76 22.65 24.58 -39.68
C LEU A 76 21.98 25.19 -40.92
N GLY A 77 22.55 24.99 -42.12
CA GLY A 77 22.01 25.55 -43.37
C GLY A 77 22.25 27.04 -43.53
N LEU A 78 23.29 27.58 -42.89
CA LEU A 78 23.65 29.00 -42.91
C LEU A 78 24.88 29.26 -43.77
N THR A 79 24.95 30.45 -44.36
CA THR A 79 26.14 31.06 -44.96
C THR A 79 26.99 31.73 -43.88
N ALA A 80 28.13 32.33 -44.25
CA ALA A 80 28.91 33.16 -43.34
C ALA A 80 28.08 34.36 -42.85
N ASP A 81 27.54 35.11 -43.80
CA ASP A 81 26.81 36.36 -43.52
C ASP A 81 25.52 36.09 -42.73
N GLY A 82 24.78 35.02 -43.04
CA GLY A 82 23.57 34.68 -42.27
C GLY A 82 23.84 34.19 -40.86
N ALA A 83 24.98 33.52 -40.62
CA ALA A 83 25.42 33.16 -39.27
C ALA A 83 25.81 34.41 -38.45
N GLU A 84 26.43 35.40 -39.07
CA GLU A 84 26.75 36.69 -38.42
C GLU A 84 25.49 37.54 -38.17
N ALA A 85 24.54 37.48 -39.11
CA ALA A 85 23.27 38.20 -39.03
C ALA A 85 22.25 37.60 -38.04
N LEU A 86 22.56 36.45 -37.42
CA LEU A 86 21.75 35.91 -36.33
C LEU A 86 21.69 36.91 -35.18
N GLU A 87 20.48 37.43 -34.97
CA GLU A 87 20.15 38.32 -33.87
C GLU A 87 20.12 37.50 -32.58
N GLN A 88 21.00 37.80 -31.65
CA GLN A 88 20.96 37.17 -30.33
C GLN A 88 19.79 37.77 -29.55
N LEU A 89 18.80 36.95 -29.24
CA LEU A 89 17.62 37.35 -28.47
C LEU A 89 17.93 37.38 -26.97
N THR A 90 18.55 36.32 -26.46
CA THR A 90 18.87 36.23 -25.03
C THR A 90 19.94 35.19 -24.73
N VAL A 91 20.57 35.34 -23.57
CA VAL A 91 21.36 34.32 -22.89
C VAL A 91 20.64 34.04 -21.57
N ALA A 92 19.98 32.89 -21.47
CA ALA A 92 19.20 32.50 -20.31
C ALA A 92 19.99 31.52 -19.44
N PRO A 93 20.34 31.86 -18.19
CA PRO A 93 20.97 30.93 -17.26
C PRO A 93 20.11 29.68 -17.03
N MET A 94 20.75 28.51 -16.93
CA MET A 94 20.11 27.23 -16.69
C MET A 94 21.02 26.35 -15.82
N GLY A 95 20.85 26.45 -14.50
CA GLY A 95 21.78 25.88 -13.53
C GLY A 95 23.19 26.46 -13.70
N ASP A 96 24.20 25.59 -13.79
CA ASP A 96 25.60 25.98 -14.08
C ASP A 96 25.87 26.28 -15.57
N GLY A 97 24.87 26.11 -16.44
CA GLY A 97 24.95 26.37 -17.87
C GLY A 97 24.08 27.54 -18.30
N ALA A 98 23.91 27.68 -19.62
CA ALA A 98 23.00 28.67 -20.20
C ALA A 98 22.47 28.18 -21.55
N THR A 99 21.31 28.69 -21.94
CA THR A 99 20.79 28.57 -23.30
C THR A 99 20.92 29.91 -24.01
N VAL A 100 21.53 29.92 -25.19
CA VAL A 100 21.62 31.11 -26.05
C VAL A 100 20.60 30.99 -27.16
N LEU A 101 19.70 31.96 -27.25
CA LEU A 101 18.66 32.03 -28.27
C LEU A 101 19.05 33.05 -29.35
N PHE A 102 18.99 32.63 -30.60
CA PHE A 102 19.15 33.47 -31.77
C PHE A 102 17.88 33.47 -32.62
N ARG A 103 17.67 34.56 -33.35
CA ARG A 103 16.65 34.70 -34.38
C ARG A 103 17.31 35.01 -35.72
N GLN A 104 16.89 34.30 -36.76
CA GLN A 104 17.31 34.53 -38.12
C GLN A 104 16.72 35.84 -38.64
N ARG A 105 17.51 36.57 -39.43
CA ARG A 105 17.07 37.74 -40.17
C ARG A 105 17.19 37.49 -41.66
N PHE A 106 16.24 38.02 -42.43
CA PHE A 106 16.28 38.01 -43.89
C PHE A 106 16.34 39.46 -44.36
N GLY A 107 17.55 39.96 -44.63
CA GLY A 107 17.80 41.40 -44.72
C GLY A 107 17.48 42.10 -43.41
N ASP A 108 16.73 43.21 -43.48
CA ASP A 108 16.34 43.96 -42.29
C ASP A 108 15.13 43.38 -41.55
N LEU A 109 14.49 42.32 -42.06
CA LEU A 109 13.29 41.74 -41.44
C LEU A 109 13.65 40.56 -40.53
N PRO A 110 13.17 40.55 -39.26
CA PRO A 110 13.30 39.39 -38.40
C PRO A 110 12.36 38.28 -38.86
N ALA A 111 12.78 37.02 -38.69
CA ALA A 111 11.89 35.88 -38.82
C ALA A 111 10.78 35.93 -37.76
N ALA A 112 9.53 35.72 -38.16
CA ALA A 112 8.36 35.79 -37.30
C ALA A 112 7.83 34.41 -36.89
N VAL A 113 7.62 33.55 -37.88
CA VAL A 113 7.27 32.13 -37.69
C VAL A 113 8.49 31.32 -38.12
N ASP A 114 8.93 30.40 -37.27
CA ASP A 114 10.21 29.69 -37.43
C ASP A 114 11.44 30.64 -37.42
N GLY A 115 12.63 30.14 -37.77
CA GLY A 115 13.85 30.95 -37.80
C GLY A 115 14.51 31.19 -36.43
N VAL A 116 14.23 30.37 -35.42
CA VAL A 116 14.86 30.47 -34.09
C VAL A 116 15.91 29.38 -33.92
N LEU A 117 17.01 29.68 -33.23
CA LEU A 117 18.05 28.72 -32.86
C LEU A 117 18.32 28.82 -31.36
N ALA A 118 18.25 27.70 -30.65
CA ALA A 118 18.67 27.56 -29.27
C ALA A 118 19.93 26.71 -29.17
N VAL A 119 20.93 27.20 -28.43
CA VAL A 119 22.18 26.49 -28.17
C VAL A 119 22.37 26.37 -26.66
N GLY A 120 22.29 25.16 -26.14
CA GLY A 120 22.53 24.84 -24.73
C GLY A 120 24.02 24.61 -24.47
N VAL A 121 24.60 25.46 -23.64
CA VAL A 121 26.04 25.48 -23.33
C VAL A 121 26.32 25.31 -21.85
N ARG A 122 27.40 24.61 -21.52
CA ARG A 122 27.90 24.43 -20.16
C ARG A 122 29.40 24.14 -20.22
N ASP A 123 30.18 24.78 -19.36
CA ASP A 123 31.63 24.52 -19.18
C ASP A 123 32.44 24.56 -20.50
N GLY A 124 32.15 25.53 -21.37
CA GLY A 124 32.83 25.64 -22.68
C GLY A 124 32.47 24.51 -23.65
N ALA A 125 31.32 23.86 -23.47
CA ALA A 125 30.82 22.80 -24.33
C ALA A 125 29.36 23.04 -24.73
N VAL A 126 28.96 22.54 -25.91
CA VAL A 126 27.58 22.59 -26.41
C VAL A 126 26.98 21.20 -26.27
N TRP A 127 25.86 21.10 -25.55
CA TRP A 127 25.22 19.82 -25.23
C TRP A 127 23.93 19.58 -26.02
N HIS A 128 23.26 20.66 -26.41
CA HIS A 128 22.00 20.58 -27.14
C HIS A 128 21.86 21.73 -28.11
N VAL A 129 21.29 21.44 -29.27
CA VAL A 129 20.86 22.45 -30.23
C VAL A 129 19.45 22.12 -30.68
N SER A 130 18.54 23.07 -30.60
CA SER A 130 17.23 22.99 -31.25
C SER A 130 17.04 24.20 -32.14
N SER A 131 16.38 24.02 -33.28
CA SER A 131 16.23 25.11 -34.24
C SER A 131 15.01 24.94 -35.13
N SER A 132 14.46 26.07 -35.56
CA SER A 132 13.53 26.17 -36.67
C SER A 132 14.13 26.98 -37.83
N LEU A 133 15.46 27.11 -37.89
CA LEU A 133 16.15 27.85 -38.94
C LEU A 133 15.72 27.38 -40.32
N ALA A 134 15.43 28.32 -41.22
CA ALA A 134 15.39 28.00 -42.63
C ALA A 134 16.80 28.06 -43.22
N ARG A 135 17.02 27.39 -44.35
CA ARG A 135 18.25 27.60 -45.10
C ARG A 135 18.34 29.08 -45.47
N ASP A 136 19.55 29.63 -45.39
CA ASP A 136 19.78 31.02 -45.73
C ASP A 136 19.21 31.38 -47.11
N GLY A 137 18.52 32.51 -47.14
CA GLY A 137 17.95 33.13 -48.32
C GLY A 137 18.21 34.63 -48.31
N GLY A 138 18.22 35.25 -49.49
CA GLY A 138 18.37 36.70 -49.60
C GLY A 138 17.21 37.46 -48.92
N ALA A 139 17.36 38.78 -48.81
CA ALA A 139 16.28 39.64 -48.33
C ALA A 139 14.99 39.40 -49.14
N PRO A 140 13.83 39.25 -48.48
CA PRO A 140 12.58 39.02 -49.18
C PRO A 140 12.25 40.24 -50.04
N ALA A 141 11.50 40.02 -51.12
CA ALA A 141 11.03 41.13 -51.95
C ALA A 141 10.18 42.12 -51.12
N PRO A 142 10.29 43.44 -51.36
CA PRO A 142 9.55 44.44 -50.59
C PRO A 142 8.03 44.26 -50.65
N ALA A 143 7.34 44.72 -49.60
CA ALA A 143 5.88 44.71 -49.53
C ALA A 143 5.25 45.54 -50.67
N THR A 144 4.21 45.00 -51.29
CA THR A 144 3.39 45.70 -52.30
C THR A 144 1.96 45.97 -51.84
N ILE A 145 1.56 45.49 -50.66
CA ILE A 145 0.30 45.82 -49.99
C ILE A 145 0.54 46.62 -48.70
N SER A 146 -0.45 47.41 -48.29
CA SER A 146 -0.43 48.17 -47.04
C SER A 146 -0.79 47.31 -45.82
N ALA A 147 -0.44 47.77 -44.62
CA ALA A 147 -0.81 47.10 -43.37
C ALA A 147 -2.34 47.00 -43.21
N GLU A 148 -3.11 47.99 -43.65
CA GLU A 148 -4.58 47.97 -43.61
C GLU A 148 -5.17 46.94 -44.58
N GLN A 149 -4.53 46.72 -45.73
CA GLN A 149 -4.91 45.64 -46.65
C GLN A 149 -4.65 44.27 -46.02
N ALA A 150 -3.52 44.09 -45.35
CA ALA A 150 -3.21 42.88 -44.61
C ALA A 150 -4.17 42.65 -43.42
N GLN A 151 -4.53 43.69 -42.66
CA GLN A 151 -5.52 43.61 -41.58
C GLN A 151 -6.88 43.11 -42.08
N ARG A 152 -7.36 43.65 -43.22
CA ARG A 152 -8.60 43.18 -43.84
C ARG A 152 -8.51 41.73 -44.29
N ALA A 153 -7.38 41.32 -44.88
CA ALA A 153 -7.15 39.94 -45.29
C ALA A 153 -7.15 38.98 -44.07
N ALA A 154 -6.48 39.36 -42.98
CA ALA A 154 -6.44 38.59 -41.74
C ALA A 154 -7.83 38.47 -41.09
N ALA A 155 -8.59 39.57 -40.99
CA ALA A 155 -9.95 39.57 -40.46
C ALA A 155 -10.89 38.68 -41.30
N THR A 156 -10.78 38.79 -42.63
CA THR A 156 -11.58 37.99 -43.58
C THR A 156 -11.26 36.50 -43.46
N ASP A 157 -9.98 36.13 -43.43
CA ASP A 157 -9.56 34.73 -43.29
C ASP A 157 -10.00 34.16 -41.94
N ALA A 158 -9.88 34.94 -40.85
CA ALA A 158 -10.32 34.57 -39.50
C ALA A 158 -11.84 34.53 -39.31
N GLY A 159 -12.63 34.99 -40.29
CA GLY A 159 -14.09 35.07 -40.20
C GLY A 159 -14.58 36.07 -39.13
N LEU A 160 -13.76 37.07 -38.79
CA LEU A 160 -14.10 38.07 -37.77
C LEU A 160 -14.74 39.30 -38.39
N THR A 161 -15.85 39.75 -37.81
CA THR A 161 -16.50 41.02 -38.17
C THR A 161 -16.08 42.07 -37.15
N ASP A 162 -15.51 43.18 -37.64
CA ASP A 162 -14.99 44.30 -36.83
C ASP A 162 -14.03 43.90 -35.69
N PRO A 163 -12.95 43.14 -35.97
CA PRO A 163 -12.01 42.73 -34.93
C PRO A 163 -11.20 43.91 -34.41
N LYS A 164 -10.87 43.88 -33.12
CA LYS A 164 -9.85 44.74 -32.53
C LYS A 164 -8.48 44.31 -33.04
N ILE A 165 -7.84 45.18 -33.83
CA ILE A 165 -6.45 44.98 -34.24
C ILE A 165 -5.54 45.41 -33.09
N LEU A 166 -4.76 44.47 -32.56
CA LEU A 166 -3.78 44.72 -31.50
C LEU A 166 -2.43 45.16 -32.08
N ARG A 167 -2.03 44.56 -33.21
CA ARG A 167 -0.76 44.87 -33.87
C ARG A 167 -0.80 44.52 -35.35
N ALA A 168 -0.10 45.30 -36.17
CA ALA A 168 0.30 44.91 -37.52
C ALA A 168 1.78 45.28 -37.72
N SER A 169 2.64 44.31 -38.05
CA SER A 169 4.08 44.55 -38.19
C SER A 169 4.66 43.77 -39.36
N LEU A 170 5.54 44.41 -40.13
CA LEU A 170 6.22 43.76 -41.25
C LEU A 170 7.35 42.86 -40.72
N VAL A 171 7.35 41.61 -41.14
CA VAL A 171 8.23 40.52 -40.68
C VAL A 171 8.62 39.63 -41.86
N ALA A 172 9.56 38.70 -41.65
CA ALA A 172 9.86 37.65 -42.61
C ALA A 172 9.25 36.32 -42.17
N VAL A 173 8.61 35.60 -43.09
CA VAL A 173 8.13 34.23 -42.88
C VAL A 173 8.85 33.31 -43.86
N PRO A 174 9.71 32.38 -43.38
CA PRO A 174 10.36 31.40 -44.23
C PRO A 174 9.36 30.39 -44.82
N THR A 175 9.50 30.07 -46.11
CA THR A 175 8.78 28.97 -46.76
C THR A 175 9.74 28.01 -47.47
N ALA A 176 9.37 26.73 -47.55
CA ALA A 176 10.22 25.69 -48.13
C ALA A 176 10.21 25.69 -49.67
N ASP A 177 9.15 26.20 -50.28
CA ASP A 177 8.89 26.22 -51.73
C ASP A 177 9.33 27.52 -52.43
N ARG A 178 9.30 28.66 -51.72
CA ARG A 178 9.44 30.01 -52.29
C ARG A 178 10.49 30.87 -51.60
N GLY A 179 11.21 30.33 -50.60
CA GLY A 179 12.15 31.09 -49.78
C GLY A 179 11.45 32.01 -48.78
N ALA A 180 12.20 32.90 -48.13
CA ALA A 180 11.62 33.85 -47.19
C ALA A 180 10.69 34.86 -47.88
N ARG A 181 9.52 35.10 -47.28
CA ARG A 181 8.51 36.06 -47.74
C ARG A 181 8.41 37.22 -46.76
N ALA A 182 8.32 38.44 -47.27
CA ALA A 182 7.88 39.57 -46.45
C ALA A 182 6.40 39.38 -46.16
N ALA A 183 5.99 39.48 -44.90
CA ALA A 183 4.62 39.27 -44.46
C ALA A 183 4.27 40.30 -43.37
N TYR A 184 2.99 40.64 -43.24
CA TYR A 184 2.50 41.37 -42.08
C TYR A 184 2.00 40.37 -41.03
N GLU A 185 2.61 40.36 -39.85
CA GLU A 185 2.04 39.77 -38.63
C GLU A 185 0.90 40.68 -38.17
N VAL A 186 -0.33 40.21 -38.28
CA VAL A 186 -1.53 40.88 -37.81
C VAL A 186 -2.07 40.14 -36.61
N ILE A 187 -1.98 40.76 -35.44
CA ILE A 187 -2.62 40.27 -34.22
C ILE A 187 -3.98 40.94 -34.10
N LEU A 188 -5.03 40.13 -34.10
CA LEU A 188 -6.41 40.59 -34.09
C LEU A 188 -7.27 39.73 -33.16
N GLY A 189 -8.31 40.31 -32.58
CA GLY A 189 -9.29 39.53 -31.84
C GLY A 189 -10.66 40.17 -31.74
N ALA A 190 -11.65 39.35 -31.40
CA ALA A 190 -13.04 39.74 -31.21
C ALA A 190 -13.53 39.20 -29.87
N ASP A 191 -14.44 39.93 -29.24
CA ASP A 191 -15.02 39.60 -27.94
C ASP A 191 -13.98 39.19 -26.86
N LEU A 192 -12.86 39.93 -26.81
CA LEU A 192 -11.70 39.62 -25.95
C LEU A 192 -12.01 39.63 -24.43
N THR A 193 -13.22 40.02 -24.03
CA THR A 193 -13.70 40.04 -22.64
C THR A 193 -14.90 39.13 -22.42
N GLY A 194 -15.36 38.41 -23.45
CA GLY A 194 -16.50 37.50 -23.40
C GLY A 194 -16.10 36.08 -22.97
N ALA A 195 -17.10 35.18 -22.94
CA ALA A 195 -16.91 33.78 -22.53
C ALA A 195 -16.14 32.95 -23.57
N ASP A 196 -16.22 33.35 -24.86
CA ASP A 196 -15.56 32.68 -25.99
C ASP A 196 -14.74 33.71 -26.79
N PRO A 197 -13.63 34.23 -26.24
CA PRO A 197 -12.79 35.17 -26.96
C PRO A 197 -12.24 34.51 -28.22
N ALA A 198 -12.10 35.28 -29.30
CA ALA A 198 -11.39 34.83 -30.49
C ALA A 198 -10.17 35.74 -30.69
N ALA A 199 -8.97 35.19 -30.69
CA ALA A 199 -7.74 35.95 -30.92
C ALA A 199 -6.80 35.16 -31.83
N PHE A 200 -6.19 35.82 -32.81
CA PHE A 200 -5.30 35.18 -33.78
C PHE A 200 -4.04 36.00 -33.99
N SER A 201 -2.93 35.32 -34.27
CA SER A 201 -1.77 35.90 -34.95
C SER A 201 -1.77 35.41 -36.39
N THR A 202 -2.05 36.31 -37.34
CA THR A 202 -2.16 35.96 -38.77
C THR A 202 -1.04 36.61 -39.56
N TYR A 203 -0.26 35.82 -40.28
CA TYR A 203 0.85 36.26 -41.11
C TYR A 203 0.41 36.32 -42.57
N VAL A 204 0.17 37.53 -43.06
CA VAL A 204 -0.33 37.79 -44.42
C VAL A 204 0.83 38.13 -45.34
N ASP A 205 0.98 37.42 -46.45
CA ASP A 205 2.00 37.70 -47.47
C ASP A 205 1.89 39.16 -47.95
N ALA A 206 2.96 39.92 -47.78
CA ALA A 206 2.96 41.35 -48.01
C ALA A 206 2.94 41.72 -49.50
N ARG A 207 2.86 40.73 -50.41
CA ARG A 207 2.77 40.95 -51.86
C ARG A 207 1.41 40.64 -52.44
N ASP A 208 0.89 39.44 -52.16
CA ASP A 208 -0.35 38.95 -52.76
C ASP A 208 -1.55 38.92 -51.78
N GLY A 209 -1.33 39.21 -50.49
CA GLY A 209 -2.39 39.25 -49.49
C GLY A 209 -2.88 37.88 -49.06
N SER A 210 -2.25 36.79 -49.51
CA SER A 210 -2.58 35.44 -49.04
C SER A 210 -2.13 35.23 -47.60
N VAL A 211 -2.92 34.52 -46.81
CA VAL A 211 -2.50 34.12 -45.45
C VAL A 211 -1.47 33.01 -45.58
N LEU A 212 -0.27 33.22 -45.03
CA LEU A 212 0.78 32.21 -44.99
C LEU A 212 0.59 31.29 -43.79
N VAL A 213 0.42 31.88 -42.61
CA VAL A 213 0.23 31.18 -41.33
C VAL A 213 -0.82 31.93 -40.52
N ARG A 214 -1.64 31.21 -39.76
CA ARG A 214 -2.51 31.74 -38.73
C ARG A 214 -2.39 30.87 -37.49
N GLU A 215 -2.12 31.49 -36.37
CA GLU A 215 -2.06 30.88 -35.05
C GLU A 215 -3.28 31.33 -34.26
N ASP A 216 -3.92 30.39 -33.55
CA ASP A 216 -4.93 30.71 -32.54
C ASP A 216 -4.22 31.14 -31.25
N LEU A 217 -4.65 32.23 -30.64
CA LEU A 217 -4.06 32.80 -29.43
C LEU A 217 -4.93 32.56 -28.18
N VAL A 218 -6.00 31.78 -28.32
CA VAL A 218 -6.91 31.42 -27.22
C VAL A 218 -6.62 29.98 -26.84
N ASP A 219 -6.07 29.79 -25.64
CA ASP A 219 -5.95 28.47 -25.02
C ASP A 219 -7.32 28.11 -24.42
N HIS A 220 -7.98 27.11 -25.01
CA HIS A 220 -9.14 26.49 -24.38
C HIS A 220 -8.67 25.51 -23.30
N GLU A 221 -9.47 25.34 -22.25
CA GLU A 221 -9.25 24.38 -21.16
C GLU A 221 -8.83 23.01 -21.73
N ALA A 222 -7.65 22.53 -21.32
CA ALA A 222 -7.10 21.27 -21.81
C ALA A 222 -7.99 20.11 -21.36
N ASP A 223 -8.24 19.16 -22.26
CA ASP A 223 -8.97 17.90 -22.04
C ASP A 223 -8.24 17.01 -21.00
N ASN A 224 -8.35 17.39 -19.72
CA ASN A 224 -7.64 16.82 -18.58
C ASN A 224 -8.62 16.28 -17.54
N PRO A 225 -8.74 14.95 -17.38
CA PRO A 225 -9.70 14.35 -16.46
C PRO A 225 -9.30 14.60 -15.01
N GLN A 226 -10.32 14.69 -14.14
CA GLN A 226 -10.16 14.96 -12.72
C GLN A 226 -11.01 14.02 -11.87
N TRP A 227 -10.50 13.58 -10.71
CA TRP A 227 -11.19 12.68 -9.78
C TRP A 227 -11.16 13.23 -8.35
N GLU A 228 -12.31 13.23 -7.68
CA GLU A 228 -12.39 13.49 -6.24
C GLU A 228 -12.27 12.17 -5.47
N VAL A 229 -11.19 12.02 -4.70
CA VAL A 229 -10.87 10.75 -4.02
C VAL A 229 -10.36 10.95 -2.60
N PHE A 230 -10.42 9.91 -1.78
CA PHE A 230 -9.75 9.84 -0.48
C PHE A 230 -8.36 9.19 -0.65
N PRO A 231 -7.24 9.95 -0.59
CA PRO A 231 -5.91 9.38 -0.80
C PRO A 231 -5.52 8.30 0.21
N ASN A 232 -6.08 8.37 1.41
CA ASN A 232 -5.95 7.36 2.46
C ASN A 232 -7.33 6.81 2.83
N SER A 233 -8.13 7.56 3.58
CA SER A 233 -9.50 7.19 3.92
C SER A 233 -10.28 8.43 4.34
N PRO A 234 -11.60 8.35 4.53
CA PRO A 234 -12.33 9.35 5.31
C PRO A 234 -11.78 9.43 6.74
N SER A 235 -12.20 10.46 7.47
CA SER A 235 -11.75 10.68 8.84
C SER A 235 -12.14 9.51 9.76
N THR A 236 -11.21 9.11 10.62
CA THR A 236 -11.40 8.01 11.59
C THR A 236 -12.25 8.40 12.80
N ASP A 237 -12.66 9.66 12.91
CA ASP A 237 -13.76 10.10 13.80
C ASP A 237 -15.14 9.90 13.16
N HIS A 238 -15.16 9.37 11.93
CA HIS A 238 -16.33 9.09 11.11
C HIS A 238 -17.21 10.32 10.84
N SER A 239 -16.64 11.51 10.92
CA SER A 239 -17.33 12.73 10.51
C SER A 239 -17.62 12.71 9.01
N SER A 240 -18.80 13.22 8.63
CA SER A 240 -19.22 13.38 7.23
C SER A 240 -18.65 14.63 6.57
N ALA A 241 -17.52 15.15 7.09
CA ALA A 241 -16.76 16.20 6.45
C ALA A 241 -16.05 15.61 5.23
N ASP A 242 -16.38 16.09 4.04
CA ASP A 242 -15.74 15.64 2.81
C ASP A 242 -14.28 16.11 2.81
N THR A 243 -13.37 15.14 2.90
CA THR A 243 -11.91 15.35 2.94
C THR A 243 -11.22 14.81 1.70
N ARG A 244 -12.00 14.54 0.65
CA ARG A 244 -11.46 14.19 -0.66
C ARG A 244 -10.65 15.34 -1.25
N VAL A 245 -9.74 14.97 -2.14
CA VAL A 245 -8.88 15.90 -2.87
C VAL A 245 -9.05 15.70 -4.37
N GLY A 246 -8.87 16.77 -5.13
CA GLY A 246 -8.93 16.78 -6.58
C GLY A 246 -7.64 16.28 -7.21
N TRP A 247 -7.65 15.07 -7.76
CA TRP A 247 -6.58 14.53 -8.59
C TRP A 247 -6.80 14.87 -10.05
N CYS A 248 -5.75 15.26 -10.77
CA CYS A 248 -5.81 15.48 -12.22
C CYS A 248 -4.70 14.72 -12.91
N PHE A 249 -4.96 14.26 -14.14
CA PHE A 249 -3.96 13.50 -14.88
C PHE A 249 -2.74 14.36 -15.26
N GLN A 250 -2.99 15.60 -15.69
CA GLN A 250 -1.96 16.61 -15.99
C GLN A 250 -2.09 17.83 -15.09
N PRO A 251 -1.05 18.68 -14.98
CA PRO A 251 -1.15 19.95 -14.25
C PRO A 251 -2.29 20.83 -14.79
N ALA A 252 -3.18 21.26 -13.90
CA ALA A 252 -4.27 22.20 -14.20
C ALA A 252 -4.56 23.12 -13.00
N ALA A 253 -5.24 24.24 -13.25
CA ALA A 253 -5.72 25.11 -12.17
C ALA A 253 -6.81 24.39 -11.35
N GLY A 254 -6.78 24.55 -10.03
CA GLY A 254 -7.70 23.84 -9.12
C GLY A 254 -7.32 22.38 -8.85
N CYS A 255 -6.19 21.91 -9.38
CA CYS A 255 -5.68 20.57 -9.12
C CYS A 255 -4.93 20.51 -7.78
N ASP A 256 -5.36 19.65 -6.86
CA ASP A 256 -4.63 19.40 -5.61
C ASP A 256 -3.41 18.51 -5.86
N GLU A 257 -3.54 17.50 -6.74
CA GLU A 257 -2.44 16.61 -7.09
C GLU A 257 -2.46 16.13 -8.55
N VAL A 258 -1.29 16.20 -9.18
CA VAL A 258 -1.05 15.60 -10.50
C VAL A 258 -0.67 14.13 -10.34
N VAL A 259 -1.46 13.24 -10.95
CA VAL A 259 -1.31 11.78 -10.81
C VAL A 259 -0.81 11.06 -12.06
N GLY A 260 -0.79 11.72 -13.22
CA GLY A 260 -0.27 11.11 -14.44
C GLY A 260 1.23 10.81 -14.35
N THR A 261 1.60 9.57 -14.68
CA THR A 261 2.99 9.09 -14.69
C THR A 261 3.32 8.44 -16.04
N SER A 262 4.56 7.99 -16.23
CA SER A 262 4.91 7.22 -17.44
C SER A 262 4.39 5.79 -17.42
N ALA A 263 3.85 5.29 -16.30
CA ALA A 263 3.24 3.97 -16.20
C ALA A 263 1.92 3.90 -16.97
N SER A 264 1.17 5.00 -17.00
CA SER A 264 -0.06 5.16 -17.79
C SER A 264 0.18 6.11 -18.97
N PRO A 265 0.46 5.64 -20.19
CA PRO A 265 0.72 6.52 -21.34
C PRO A 265 -0.52 7.28 -21.82
N LEU A 266 -1.71 6.86 -21.39
CA LEU A 266 -2.99 7.51 -21.66
C LEU A 266 -3.64 7.91 -20.32
N PRO A 267 -4.48 8.97 -20.30
CA PRO A 267 -5.30 9.26 -19.13
C PRO A 267 -6.15 8.05 -18.74
N TRP A 268 -6.38 7.87 -17.44
CA TRP A 268 -6.98 6.64 -16.91
C TRP A 268 -8.38 6.34 -17.45
N ASP A 269 -9.14 7.35 -17.86
CA ASP A 269 -10.48 7.21 -18.45
C ASP A 269 -10.48 7.04 -19.98
N VAL A 270 -9.33 6.77 -20.63
CA VAL A 270 -9.25 6.61 -22.08
C VAL A 270 -9.28 5.14 -22.49
N ASP A 271 -10.07 4.83 -23.51
CA ASP A 271 -10.06 3.53 -24.16
C ASP A 271 -8.82 3.43 -25.09
N PRO A 272 -7.87 2.53 -24.82
CA PRO A 272 -6.65 2.41 -25.62
C PRO A 272 -6.92 2.03 -27.09
N ALA A 273 -8.03 1.37 -27.40
CA ALA A 273 -8.36 0.95 -28.75
C ALA A 273 -8.84 2.10 -29.63
N THR A 274 -9.48 3.12 -29.03
CA THR A 274 -10.06 4.26 -29.77
C THR A 274 -9.30 5.56 -29.55
N GLY A 275 -8.52 5.66 -28.46
CA GLY A 275 -7.88 6.90 -28.01
C GLY A 275 -8.86 7.95 -27.48
N ALA A 276 -10.15 7.60 -27.33
CA ALA A 276 -11.17 8.50 -26.82
C ALA A 276 -11.46 8.25 -25.34
N SER A 277 -11.86 9.31 -24.62
CA SER A 277 -12.37 9.18 -23.25
C SER A 277 -13.64 8.32 -23.23
N THR A 278 -13.71 7.39 -22.28
CA THR A 278 -14.90 6.62 -21.92
C THR A 278 -15.91 7.45 -21.15
N ARG A 279 -15.50 8.62 -20.63
CA ARG A 279 -16.29 9.55 -19.82
C ARG A 279 -16.85 8.92 -18.54
N THR A 280 -16.28 7.80 -18.09
CA THR A 280 -16.70 7.07 -16.88
C THR A 280 -15.50 6.36 -16.23
N THR A 281 -15.74 5.56 -15.20
CA THR A 281 -14.77 4.75 -14.44
C THR A 281 -14.29 3.53 -15.23
N LYS A 282 -13.75 3.75 -16.43
CA LYS A 282 -13.23 2.72 -17.32
C LYS A 282 -12.06 3.25 -18.14
N GLY A 283 -10.97 2.48 -18.22
CA GLY A 283 -9.92 2.70 -19.22
C GLY A 283 -8.95 1.54 -19.28
N ASN A 284 -7.66 1.84 -19.51
CA ASN A 284 -6.67 0.81 -19.79
C ASN A 284 -6.35 -0.09 -18.59
N ASN A 285 -6.15 0.48 -17.41
CA ASN A 285 -5.61 -0.27 -16.26
C ASN A 285 -6.72 -0.91 -15.42
N SER A 286 -7.91 -0.31 -15.42
CA SER A 286 -9.02 -0.79 -14.60
C SER A 286 -10.39 -0.38 -15.14
N ILE A 287 -11.41 -1.03 -14.59
CA ILE A 287 -12.82 -0.65 -14.65
C ILE A 287 -13.41 -0.77 -13.24
N ALA A 288 -14.17 0.23 -12.80
CA ALA A 288 -14.92 0.14 -11.55
C ALA A 288 -16.43 0.13 -11.82
N VAL A 289 -17.12 -0.85 -11.25
CA VAL A 289 -18.54 -1.15 -11.47
C VAL A 289 -19.26 -1.38 -10.14
N GLN A 290 -20.59 -1.27 -10.15
CA GLN A 290 -21.43 -1.63 -9.01
C GLN A 290 -21.79 -3.12 -9.02
N ASN A 291 -21.84 -3.78 -7.85
CA ASN A 291 -22.26 -5.20 -7.75
C ASN A 291 -23.09 -5.55 -6.49
N TRP A 292 -24.21 -4.89 -6.22
CA TRP A 292 -24.99 -5.12 -4.97
C TRP A 292 -25.69 -6.47 -4.85
N ASN A 293 -26.09 -7.06 -5.98
CA ASN A 293 -27.08 -8.15 -6.03
C ASN A 293 -26.46 -9.53 -6.25
N SER A 294 -25.14 -9.64 -6.15
CA SER A 294 -24.42 -10.90 -6.23
C SER A 294 -23.47 -11.06 -5.05
N ASN A 295 -23.45 -12.28 -4.49
CA ASN A 295 -22.47 -12.70 -3.49
C ASN A 295 -21.42 -13.66 -4.10
N ASP A 296 -21.49 -13.90 -5.40
CA ASP A 296 -20.49 -14.69 -6.09
C ASP A 296 -19.23 -13.83 -6.27
N PRO A 297 -18.10 -14.17 -5.61
CA PRO A 297 -16.88 -13.38 -5.69
C PRO A 297 -16.27 -13.37 -7.10
N PHE A 298 -16.69 -14.27 -8.01
CA PHE A 298 -16.26 -14.29 -9.40
C PHE A 298 -17.17 -13.46 -10.33
N SER A 299 -18.32 -13.01 -9.84
CA SER A 299 -19.23 -12.19 -10.63
C SER A 299 -18.74 -10.74 -10.68
N VAL A 300 -18.90 -10.10 -11.83
CA VAL A 300 -18.49 -8.72 -12.04
C VAL A 300 -19.71 -7.93 -12.49
N GLY A 301 -19.89 -6.75 -11.90
CA GLY A 301 -20.92 -5.81 -12.28
C GLY A 301 -20.79 -5.32 -13.72
N THR A 302 -21.80 -4.63 -14.22
CA THR A 302 -21.77 -4.06 -15.59
C THR A 302 -21.94 -2.54 -15.60
N GLU A 303 -22.37 -1.95 -14.49
CA GLU A 303 -22.69 -0.53 -14.41
C GLU A 303 -21.52 0.28 -13.85
N THR A 304 -20.88 1.08 -14.72
CA THR A 304 -19.86 2.08 -14.36
C THR A 304 -20.49 3.34 -13.76
N ALA A 305 -19.70 4.25 -13.20
CA ALA A 305 -20.22 5.49 -12.65
C ALA A 305 -20.96 6.35 -13.70
N THR A 306 -21.89 7.19 -13.25
CA THR A 306 -22.66 8.10 -14.12
C THR A 306 -21.74 8.91 -15.03
N PRO A 307 -21.81 8.78 -16.37
CA PRO A 307 -20.84 9.42 -17.25
C PRO A 307 -20.76 10.95 -17.12
N ARG A 308 -19.55 11.49 -17.18
CA ARG A 308 -19.21 12.91 -17.02
C ARG A 308 -18.61 13.45 -18.33
N PRO A 309 -19.37 14.21 -19.15
CA PRO A 309 -18.87 14.75 -20.41
C PRO A 309 -17.71 15.74 -20.25
N ASP A 310 -17.65 16.41 -19.09
CA ASP A 310 -16.60 17.32 -18.65
C ASP A 310 -15.39 16.59 -18.05
N ARG A 311 -15.42 15.25 -17.97
CA ARG A 311 -14.38 14.39 -17.38
C ARG A 311 -14.00 14.78 -15.95
N THR A 312 -14.93 15.44 -15.24
CA THR A 312 -14.78 15.81 -13.84
C THR A 312 -15.60 14.83 -12.99
N TYR A 313 -14.93 13.79 -12.48
CA TYR A 313 -15.50 12.69 -11.69
C TYR A 313 -15.66 13.08 -10.22
N ALA A 314 -16.33 14.21 -9.98
CA ALA A 314 -16.65 14.75 -8.67
C ALA A 314 -18.10 14.43 -8.30
N TYR A 315 -18.35 13.21 -7.82
CA TYR A 315 -19.68 12.80 -7.39
C TYR A 315 -19.93 13.19 -5.92
N PRO A 316 -21.17 13.54 -5.52
CA PRO A 316 -21.49 13.82 -4.13
C PRO A 316 -21.15 12.62 -3.24
N TRP A 317 -20.50 12.88 -2.10
CA TRP A 317 -20.30 11.90 -1.04
C TRP A 317 -21.04 12.40 0.20
N THR A 318 -22.00 11.61 0.67
CA THR A 318 -22.87 11.98 1.79
C THR A 318 -22.64 11.13 3.03
N ASN A 319 -21.69 10.19 2.97
CA ASN A 319 -21.38 9.23 4.03
C ASN A 319 -22.64 8.43 4.46
N GLN A 320 -23.47 8.06 3.48
CA GLN A 320 -24.85 7.69 3.73
C GLN A 320 -25.00 6.42 4.58
N TRP A 321 -24.13 5.43 4.35
CA TRP A 321 -24.13 4.18 5.09
C TRP A 321 -23.89 4.41 6.59
N TYR A 322 -22.98 5.32 6.93
CA TYR A 322 -22.70 5.71 8.31
C TYR A 322 -23.84 6.53 8.93
N GLU A 323 -24.26 7.59 8.25
CA GLU A 323 -25.31 8.51 8.74
C GLU A 323 -26.65 7.81 8.94
N GLN A 324 -26.96 6.80 8.12
CA GLN A 324 -28.17 5.99 8.23
C GLN A 324 -27.96 4.71 9.04
N LYS A 325 -26.80 4.55 9.70
CA LYS A 325 -26.47 3.42 10.58
C LYS A 325 -26.72 2.07 9.90
N CYS A 326 -26.10 1.84 8.75
CA CYS A 326 -26.22 0.60 7.99
C CYS A 326 -27.64 0.26 7.51
N SER A 327 -28.55 1.25 7.43
CA SER A 327 -29.90 1.01 6.95
C SER A 327 -29.89 0.57 5.48
N PRO A 328 -30.59 -0.51 5.10
CA PRO A 328 -30.72 -0.92 3.70
C PRO A 328 -31.54 0.07 2.84
N ASP A 329 -32.25 1.03 3.44
CA ASP A 329 -33.01 2.04 2.69
C ASP A 329 -32.11 2.94 1.84
N THR A 330 -30.83 3.05 2.21
CA THR A 330 -29.79 3.81 1.50
C THR A 330 -29.66 3.43 0.02
N PHE A 331 -29.80 2.14 -0.32
CA PHE A 331 -29.71 1.62 -1.70
C PHE A 331 -30.78 2.16 -2.64
N THR A 332 -31.90 2.65 -2.10
CA THR A 332 -33.02 3.22 -2.88
C THR A 332 -33.11 4.74 -2.79
N SER A 333 -32.20 5.37 -2.06
CA SER A 333 -32.12 6.81 -1.96
C SER A 333 -31.62 7.46 -3.27
N PRO A 334 -31.76 8.78 -3.46
CA PRO A 334 -31.25 9.45 -4.66
C PRO A 334 -29.73 9.29 -4.87
N GLN A 335 -28.95 9.25 -3.79
CA GLN A 335 -27.50 9.02 -3.81
C GLN A 335 -27.16 7.52 -3.94
N ALA A 336 -28.14 6.65 -3.72
CA ALA A 336 -28.04 5.20 -3.79
C ALA A 336 -26.81 4.67 -3.05
N ASN A 337 -26.66 5.06 -1.79
CA ASN A 337 -25.53 4.74 -0.93
C ASN A 337 -24.17 5.22 -1.45
N ASP A 338 -24.11 6.43 -2.01
CA ASP A 338 -22.88 7.06 -2.53
C ASP A 338 -22.13 6.25 -3.61
N ILE A 339 -22.83 5.37 -4.34
CA ILE A 339 -22.21 4.39 -5.26
C ILE A 339 -21.40 4.99 -6.41
N ASP A 340 -21.78 6.17 -6.91
CA ASP A 340 -20.99 6.90 -7.91
C ASP A 340 -19.64 7.37 -7.34
N ALA A 341 -19.64 7.88 -6.10
CA ALA A 341 -18.42 8.27 -5.41
C ALA A 341 -17.55 7.05 -5.08
N ALA A 342 -18.15 5.94 -4.62
CA ALA A 342 -17.46 4.68 -4.36
C ALA A 342 -16.73 4.14 -5.60
N ARG A 343 -17.43 4.06 -6.75
CA ARG A 343 -16.84 3.64 -8.04
C ARG A 343 -15.72 4.56 -8.50
N ALA A 344 -15.88 5.87 -8.36
CA ALA A 344 -14.86 6.84 -8.75
C ALA A 344 -13.62 6.76 -7.87
N ASN A 345 -13.80 6.61 -6.55
CA ASN A 345 -12.71 6.42 -5.61
C ASN A 345 -11.94 5.11 -5.90
N LEU A 346 -12.64 3.98 -5.99
CA LEU A 346 -12.05 2.68 -6.29
C LEU A 346 -11.27 2.70 -7.62
N PHE A 347 -11.85 3.31 -8.66
CA PHE A 347 -11.19 3.48 -9.96
C PHE A 347 -9.88 4.27 -9.85
N GLY A 348 -9.90 5.41 -9.17
CA GLY A 348 -8.70 6.23 -8.94
C GLY A 348 -7.63 5.47 -8.16
N MET A 349 -8.04 4.74 -7.11
CA MET A 349 -7.12 3.97 -6.27
C MET A 349 -6.47 2.79 -6.99
N HIS A 350 -7.23 2.02 -7.79
CA HIS A 350 -6.65 0.95 -8.62
C HIS A 350 -5.63 1.48 -9.63
N ASN A 351 -5.92 2.62 -10.28
CA ASN A 351 -4.97 3.23 -11.20
C ASN A 351 -3.70 3.74 -10.49
N ARG A 352 -3.81 4.20 -9.24
CA ARG A 352 -2.63 4.55 -8.44
C ARG A 352 -1.76 3.35 -8.10
N MET A 353 -2.37 2.24 -7.67
CA MET A 353 -1.62 1.02 -7.38
C MET A 353 -0.96 0.46 -8.64
N HIS A 354 -1.64 0.51 -9.79
CA HIS A 354 -1.04 0.20 -11.09
C HIS A 354 0.22 1.05 -11.33
N ASP A 355 0.09 2.38 -11.30
CA ASP A 355 1.21 3.27 -11.63
C ASP A 355 2.39 3.14 -10.64
N TRP A 356 2.10 3.04 -9.34
CA TRP A 356 3.11 2.88 -8.30
C TRP A 356 3.89 1.56 -8.43
N SER A 357 3.17 0.45 -8.62
CA SER A 357 3.77 -0.88 -8.75
C SER A 357 4.52 -1.06 -10.08
N TYR A 358 4.10 -0.40 -11.16
CA TYR A 358 4.83 -0.35 -12.42
C TYR A 358 6.26 0.15 -12.23
N HIS A 359 6.43 1.21 -11.42
CA HIS A 359 7.75 1.77 -11.11
C HIS A 359 8.59 0.92 -10.15
N LEU A 360 8.02 -0.14 -9.58
CA LEU A 360 8.74 -1.17 -8.81
C LEU A 360 9.03 -2.43 -9.64
N GLY A 361 8.53 -2.49 -10.88
CA GLY A 361 8.80 -3.57 -11.81
C GLY A 361 7.59 -4.46 -12.13
N PHE A 362 6.38 -4.14 -11.65
CA PHE A 362 5.14 -4.80 -12.08
C PHE A 362 4.65 -4.19 -13.40
N THR A 363 5.29 -4.62 -14.48
CA THR A 363 5.07 -4.15 -15.86
C THR A 363 4.42 -5.23 -16.71
N GLU A 364 4.16 -4.94 -17.98
CA GLU A 364 3.58 -5.92 -18.91
C GLU A 364 4.50 -7.15 -19.07
N ALA A 365 5.82 -6.98 -18.99
CA ALA A 365 6.80 -8.07 -19.04
C ALA A 365 6.76 -9.00 -17.81
N THR A 366 6.15 -8.54 -16.74
CA THR A 366 5.99 -9.24 -15.46
C THR A 366 4.51 -9.28 -15.07
N TRP A 367 3.64 -9.31 -16.09
CA TRP A 367 2.23 -9.70 -15.99
C TRP A 367 1.36 -8.76 -15.16
N ASN A 368 1.53 -7.45 -15.37
CA ASN A 368 0.67 -6.43 -14.81
C ASN A 368 -0.76 -6.46 -15.40
N LEU A 369 -1.61 -5.53 -14.95
CA LEU A 369 -3.05 -5.54 -15.23
C LEU A 369 -3.41 -4.45 -16.23
N GLN A 370 -3.58 -4.79 -17.51
CA GLN A 370 -3.86 -3.82 -18.57
C GLN A 370 -4.76 -4.39 -19.68
N GLN A 371 -5.67 -3.56 -20.18
CA GLN A 371 -6.49 -3.90 -21.34
C GLN A 371 -5.64 -4.01 -22.61
N ASP A 372 -4.69 -3.09 -22.81
CA ASP A 372 -3.74 -3.07 -23.92
C ASP A 372 -2.31 -2.88 -23.39
N ASN A 373 -1.37 -3.70 -23.91
CA ASN A 373 0.05 -3.68 -23.51
C ASN A 373 0.91 -2.83 -24.46
N PHE A 374 0.29 -2.11 -25.39
CA PHE A 374 0.93 -1.23 -26.38
C PHE A 374 2.04 -1.92 -27.18
N GLY A 375 1.85 -3.21 -27.48
CA GLY A 375 2.82 -4.05 -28.18
C GLY A 375 4.03 -4.48 -27.34
N ARG A 376 4.02 -4.26 -26.03
CA ARG A 376 4.99 -4.81 -25.07
C ARG A 376 4.69 -6.29 -24.79
N SER A 377 5.60 -6.97 -24.10
CA SER A 377 5.45 -8.38 -23.69
C SER A 377 4.28 -8.61 -22.72
N GLY A 378 3.97 -9.86 -22.40
CA GLY A 378 2.80 -10.23 -21.59
C GLY A 378 1.52 -10.32 -22.42
N LEU A 379 0.45 -10.76 -21.78
CA LEU A 379 -0.90 -10.79 -22.36
C LEU A 379 -1.69 -9.61 -21.82
N GLY A 380 -2.40 -8.88 -22.69
CA GLY A 380 -3.35 -7.84 -22.26
C GLY A 380 -4.75 -8.42 -22.08
N ALA A 381 -5.75 -7.54 -22.11
CA ALA A 381 -7.16 -7.84 -21.85
C ALA A 381 -7.44 -8.29 -20.40
N ASP A 382 -6.65 -7.79 -19.45
CA ASP A 382 -6.72 -8.18 -18.06
C ASP A 382 -6.64 -7.00 -17.08
N ALA A 383 -7.22 -5.88 -17.47
CA ALA A 383 -7.44 -4.73 -16.60
C ALA A 383 -8.17 -5.14 -15.30
N GLU A 384 -7.79 -4.51 -14.18
CA GLU A 384 -8.41 -4.74 -12.86
C GLU A 384 -9.91 -4.43 -12.88
N GLN A 385 -10.74 -5.35 -12.39
CA GLN A 385 -12.18 -5.16 -12.29
C GLN A 385 -12.56 -4.89 -10.83
N GLY A 386 -12.88 -3.65 -10.51
CA GLY A 386 -13.31 -3.26 -9.16
C GLY A 386 -14.83 -3.31 -9.01
N ASN A 387 -15.35 -4.23 -8.21
CA ASN A 387 -16.74 -4.24 -7.78
C ASN A 387 -16.91 -3.41 -6.51
N ALA A 388 -17.43 -2.20 -6.67
CA ALA A 388 -17.84 -1.34 -5.57
C ALA A 388 -19.11 -1.89 -4.91
N GLN A 389 -19.12 -1.87 -3.57
CA GLN A 389 -20.17 -2.34 -2.68
C GLN A 389 -20.67 -3.74 -3.06
N ALA A 390 -19.75 -4.64 -3.39
CA ALA A 390 -20.06 -6.00 -3.80
C ALA A 390 -20.93 -6.71 -2.74
N GLY A 391 -22.02 -7.34 -3.19
CA GLY A 391 -23.01 -7.96 -2.30
C GLY A 391 -23.68 -6.99 -1.32
N GLY A 392 -23.66 -5.67 -1.58
CA GLY A 392 -24.28 -4.65 -0.74
C GLY A 392 -25.73 -4.94 -0.34
N ILE A 393 -26.54 -5.55 -1.21
CA ILE A 393 -27.92 -5.96 -0.88
C ILE A 393 -27.98 -7.44 -0.54
N SER A 394 -27.48 -8.30 -1.43
CA SER A 394 -27.64 -9.76 -1.33
C SER A 394 -26.77 -10.40 -0.25
N GLY A 395 -25.68 -9.76 0.14
CA GLY A 395 -24.63 -10.30 1.01
C GLY A 395 -24.67 -9.77 2.43
N GLY A 396 -25.65 -8.92 2.76
CA GLY A 396 -25.94 -8.48 4.12
C GLY A 396 -26.68 -9.53 4.97
N PRO A 397 -27.44 -9.11 5.99
CA PRO A 397 -28.18 -10.02 6.86
C PRO A 397 -29.13 -10.96 6.10
N PRO A 398 -29.38 -12.17 6.64
CA PRO A 398 -28.89 -12.67 7.94
C PRO A 398 -27.54 -13.39 7.88
N ASN A 399 -26.97 -13.61 6.69
CA ASN A 399 -25.80 -14.47 6.51
C ASN A 399 -24.47 -13.70 6.43
N PHE A 400 -24.50 -12.41 6.09
CA PHE A 400 -23.31 -11.55 6.04
C PHE A 400 -22.18 -12.08 5.14
N ALA A 401 -22.56 -12.65 3.99
CA ALA A 401 -21.62 -13.26 3.04
C ALA A 401 -20.68 -12.26 2.34
N ALA A 402 -21.05 -10.98 2.30
CA ALA A 402 -20.27 -9.89 1.70
C ALA A 402 -20.33 -8.64 2.61
N ARG A 403 -19.82 -8.80 3.83
CA ARG A 403 -19.70 -7.77 4.86
C ARG A 403 -18.38 -7.90 5.60
N ASP A 404 -17.91 -6.78 6.15
CA ASP A 404 -16.73 -6.68 7.02
C ASP A 404 -15.47 -7.33 6.44
N ASN A 405 -15.30 -7.21 5.12
CA ASN A 405 -14.18 -7.82 4.41
C ASN A 405 -13.96 -7.16 3.05
N ALA A 406 -12.98 -7.65 2.31
CA ALA A 406 -12.83 -7.48 0.87
C ALA A 406 -12.19 -8.77 0.31
N ASN A 407 -12.01 -8.88 -1.00
CA ASN A 407 -11.14 -9.90 -1.58
C ASN A 407 -10.69 -9.58 -2.99
N GLN A 408 -9.55 -10.18 -3.35
CA GLN A 408 -9.01 -10.22 -4.70
C GLN A 408 -9.10 -11.63 -5.31
N ILE A 409 -9.61 -11.71 -6.54
CA ILE A 409 -9.48 -12.88 -7.40
C ILE A 409 -8.44 -12.58 -8.47
N THR A 410 -7.32 -13.30 -8.43
CA THR A 410 -6.20 -13.12 -9.38
C THR A 410 -6.01 -14.35 -10.26
N PRO A 411 -6.61 -14.40 -11.45
CA PRO A 411 -6.31 -15.43 -12.43
C PRO A 411 -4.97 -15.14 -13.15
N ALA A 412 -4.58 -16.09 -14.01
CA ALA A 412 -3.38 -15.99 -14.84
C ALA A 412 -3.36 -14.74 -15.74
N ASP A 413 -2.17 -14.38 -16.23
CA ASP A 413 -1.94 -13.30 -17.19
C ASP A 413 -2.89 -13.38 -18.39
N GLY A 414 -3.45 -12.24 -18.80
CA GLY A 414 -4.43 -12.17 -19.89
C GLY A 414 -5.86 -12.56 -19.53
N VAL A 415 -6.13 -12.86 -18.26
CA VAL A 415 -7.49 -12.94 -17.69
C VAL A 415 -7.63 -11.87 -16.63
N ALA A 416 -8.67 -11.04 -16.76
CA ALA A 416 -8.90 -9.93 -15.85
C ALA A 416 -9.12 -10.41 -14.40
N PRO A 417 -8.41 -9.82 -13.43
CA PRO A 417 -8.69 -10.02 -12.01
C PRO A 417 -9.90 -9.20 -11.55
N ASN A 418 -10.42 -9.55 -10.36
CA ASN A 418 -11.57 -8.90 -9.76
C ASN A 418 -11.31 -8.58 -8.28
N THR A 419 -11.43 -7.31 -7.91
CA THR A 419 -11.48 -6.82 -6.52
C THR A 419 -12.93 -6.66 -6.10
N ASN A 420 -13.32 -7.25 -4.96
CA ASN A 420 -14.62 -7.05 -4.34
C ASN A 420 -14.48 -6.24 -3.05
N MET A 421 -14.98 -5.00 -3.05
CA MET A 421 -15.03 -4.15 -1.86
C MET A 421 -16.39 -4.27 -1.18
N TYR A 422 -16.42 -4.44 0.14
CA TYR A 422 -17.66 -4.62 0.89
C TYR A 422 -17.99 -3.45 1.82
N LEU A 423 -19.26 -3.35 2.16
CA LEU A 423 -19.75 -2.53 3.26
C LEU A 423 -19.42 -3.19 4.60
N TRP A 424 -19.20 -2.36 5.61
CA TRP A 424 -18.88 -2.76 6.97
C TRP A 424 -20.05 -2.41 7.91
N GLN A 425 -20.38 -3.30 8.83
CA GLN A 425 -21.44 -3.14 9.82
C GLN A 425 -21.22 -4.02 11.06
N PRO A 426 -21.78 -3.69 12.24
CA PRO A 426 -21.66 -4.58 13.39
C PRO A 426 -22.40 -5.92 13.19
N ILE A 427 -21.76 -7.03 13.56
CA ILE A 427 -22.30 -8.39 13.47
C ILE A 427 -22.14 -9.10 14.82
N ALA A 428 -23.27 -9.49 15.41
CA ALA A 428 -23.32 -10.05 16.76
C ALA A 428 -22.43 -11.29 16.95
N GLY A 429 -21.44 -11.18 17.85
CA GLY A 429 -20.49 -12.25 18.16
C GLY A 429 -19.58 -12.68 17.00
N SER A 430 -19.36 -11.79 16.02
CA SER A 430 -18.45 -11.99 14.90
C SER A 430 -17.45 -10.84 14.75
N PHE A 431 -17.92 -9.63 14.44
CA PHE A 431 -17.08 -8.46 14.19
C PHE A 431 -17.92 -7.20 14.38
N TYR A 432 -17.43 -6.24 15.18
CA TYR A 432 -18.16 -5.02 15.52
C TYR A 432 -17.53 -3.82 14.83
N ALA A 433 -17.71 -3.73 13.51
CA ALA A 433 -17.25 -2.60 12.72
C ALA A 433 -18.19 -1.39 12.82
N PRO A 434 -17.69 -0.15 12.63
CA PRO A 434 -18.54 0.99 12.31
C PRO A 434 -19.29 0.77 10.99
N CYS A 435 -20.43 1.45 10.83
CA CYS A 435 -21.19 1.47 9.58
C CYS A 435 -20.46 2.26 8.50
N VAL A 436 -19.53 1.66 7.76
CA VAL A 436 -18.74 2.38 6.74
C VAL A 436 -18.62 1.61 5.43
N ASP A 437 -18.28 2.33 4.36
CA ASP A 437 -18.04 1.74 3.05
C ASP A 437 -16.54 1.50 2.82
N GLY A 438 -16.16 0.24 2.56
CA GLY A 438 -14.78 -0.16 2.33
C GLY A 438 -14.19 0.44 1.05
N ASP A 439 -15.01 0.84 0.08
CA ASP A 439 -14.59 1.50 -1.17
C ASP A 439 -13.87 2.84 -0.97
N PHE A 440 -13.85 3.35 0.26
CA PHE A 440 -13.15 4.59 0.62
C PHE A 440 -11.87 4.37 1.44
N ASP A 441 -11.54 3.14 1.85
CA ASP A 441 -10.32 2.85 2.63
C ASP A 441 -9.18 2.34 1.73
N MET A 442 -8.25 3.24 1.38
CA MET A 442 -7.12 2.92 0.53
C MET A 442 -6.20 1.86 1.14
N SER A 443 -6.13 1.72 2.47
CA SER A 443 -5.34 0.65 3.07
C SER A 443 -5.90 -0.74 2.76
N VAL A 444 -7.22 -0.86 2.62
CA VAL A 444 -7.92 -2.10 2.21
C VAL A 444 -7.83 -2.28 0.70
N ILE A 445 -8.12 -1.24 -0.09
CA ILE A 445 -8.06 -1.32 -1.57
C ILE A 445 -6.65 -1.71 -2.04
N ALA A 446 -5.61 -1.08 -1.49
CA ALA A 446 -4.23 -1.38 -1.84
C ALA A 446 -3.80 -2.78 -1.33
N HIS A 447 -4.38 -3.27 -0.24
CA HIS A 447 -4.15 -4.64 0.24
C HIS A 447 -4.68 -5.65 -0.79
N GLU A 448 -5.92 -5.49 -1.28
CA GLU A 448 -6.47 -6.39 -2.29
C GLU A 448 -5.69 -6.34 -3.60
N TYR A 449 -5.31 -5.14 -4.06
CA TYR A 449 -4.44 -5.01 -5.24
C TYR A 449 -3.05 -5.65 -5.01
N GLY A 450 -2.55 -5.66 -3.77
CA GLY A 450 -1.33 -6.37 -3.37
C GLY A 450 -1.39 -7.88 -3.60
N HIS A 451 -2.58 -8.49 -3.46
CA HIS A 451 -2.77 -9.89 -3.83
C HIS A 451 -2.63 -10.09 -5.34
N ALA A 452 -3.12 -9.15 -6.16
CA ALA A 452 -2.97 -9.24 -7.61
C ALA A 452 -1.49 -9.20 -8.02
N ILE A 453 -0.71 -8.29 -7.43
CA ILE A 453 0.73 -8.16 -7.69
C ILE A 453 1.47 -9.45 -7.31
N SER A 454 1.29 -9.92 -6.08
CA SER A 454 2.02 -11.09 -5.57
C SER A 454 1.63 -12.39 -6.30
N ASN A 455 0.35 -12.60 -6.63
CA ASN A 455 -0.10 -13.78 -7.38
C ASN A 455 0.31 -13.75 -8.85
N ARG A 456 0.51 -12.58 -9.47
CA ARG A 456 1.01 -12.51 -10.85
C ARG A 456 2.53 -12.73 -10.92
N MET A 457 3.28 -12.15 -9.98
CA MET A 457 4.75 -12.14 -10.06
C MET A 457 5.40 -13.43 -9.52
N ILE A 458 4.83 -14.04 -8.47
CA ILE A 458 5.34 -15.28 -7.87
C ILE A 458 4.83 -16.49 -8.67
N ALA A 459 5.67 -17.50 -8.89
CA ALA A 459 5.38 -18.69 -9.70
C ALA A 459 5.13 -18.41 -11.21
N GLY A 460 5.20 -17.16 -11.64
CA GLY A 460 5.07 -16.75 -13.03
C GLY A 460 3.62 -16.58 -13.50
N PRO A 461 3.39 -16.39 -14.81
CA PRO A 461 2.11 -15.86 -15.32
C PRO A 461 0.92 -16.81 -15.18
N ASN A 462 1.17 -18.10 -14.98
CA ASN A 462 0.15 -19.16 -15.07
C ASN A 462 -0.24 -19.75 -13.71
N ALA A 463 0.46 -19.40 -12.64
CA ALA A 463 0.24 -19.93 -11.30
C ALA A 463 0.47 -18.81 -10.27
N GLY A 464 -0.26 -18.85 -9.16
CA GLY A 464 -0.11 -17.87 -8.08
C GLY A 464 0.70 -18.38 -6.90
N VAL A 465 0.87 -17.52 -5.91
CA VAL A 465 1.46 -17.89 -4.62
C VAL A 465 0.49 -18.75 -3.82
N SER A 466 1.01 -19.75 -3.14
CA SER A 466 0.29 -20.60 -2.21
C SER A 466 1.16 -20.77 -0.98
N SER A 467 0.80 -20.06 0.07
CA SER A 467 1.55 -20.04 1.32
C SER A 467 0.55 -19.96 2.48
N PRO A 468 0.12 -21.09 3.05
CA PRO A 468 -0.66 -21.11 4.29
C PRO A 468 -0.03 -20.32 5.45
N GLN A 469 1.30 -20.16 5.44
CA GLN A 469 2.06 -19.27 6.33
C GLN A 469 1.80 -17.76 6.12
N GLY A 470 1.01 -17.35 5.14
CA GLY A 470 0.41 -16.01 5.12
C GLY A 470 1.22 -14.87 4.50
N MET A 471 2.29 -15.14 3.77
CA MET A 471 3.12 -14.06 3.23
C MET A 471 2.40 -13.18 2.20
N SER A 472 1.46 -13.74 1.42
CA SER A 472 0.61 -12.94 0.50
C SER A 472 -0.13 -11.83 1.23
N GLU A 473 -0.80 -12.15 2.35
CA GLU A 473 -1.48 -11.19 3.23
C GLU A 473 -0.51 -10.13 3.76
N SER A 474 0.68 -10.57 4.17
CA SER A 474 1.69 -9.69 4.72
C SER A 474 2.28 -8.73 3.68
N TRP A 475 2.54 -9.20 2.47
CA TRP A 475 3.01 -8.33 1.38
C TRP A 475 1.93 -7.33 0.99
N SER A 476 0.67 -7.74 0.92
CA SER A 476 -0.45 -6.83 0.69
C SER A 476 -0.52 -5.70 1.74
N ASP A 477 -0.37 -6.02 3.03
CA ASP A 477 -0.27 -5.03 4.11
C ASP A 477 0.93 -4.08 3.92
N GLN A 478 2.09 -4.65 3.60
CA GLN A 478 3.33 -3.90 3.41
C GLN A 478 3.27 -2.94 2.21
N LEU A 479 2.68 -3.40 1.09
CA LEU A 479 2.53 -2.61 -0.13
C LEU A 479 1.55 -1.44 0.11
N ALA A 480 0.42 -1.69 0.77
CA ALA A 480 -0.56 -0.67 1.11
C ALA A 480 0.05 0.43 2.00
N MET A 481 0.71 0.02 3.09
CA MET A 481 1.40 0.93 4.01
C MET A 481 2.50 1.72 3.32
N GLU A 482 3.31 1.08 2.48
CA GLU A 482 4.43 1.75 1.83
C GLU A 482 3.94 2.75 0.75
N TYR A 483 2.92 2.40 -0.04
CA TYR A 483 2.28 3.34 -0.95
C TYR A 483 1.81 4.60 -0.21
N LEU A 484 1.05 4.43 0.89
CA LEU A 484 0.57 5.56 1.69
C LEU A 484 1.73 6.39 2.25
N TYR A 485 2.83 5.74 2.65
CA TYR A 485 4.01 6.42 3.18
C TYR A 485 4.75 7.23 2.10
N GLU A 486 5.06 6.63 0.94
CA GLU A 486 5.83 7.27 -0.12
C GLU A 486 5.11 8.45 -0.77
N HIS A 487 3.78 8.42 -0.76
CA HIS A 487 2.94 9.51 -1.27
C HIS A 487 2.56 10.54 -0.18
N GLY A 488 2.93 10.32 1.08
CA GLY A 488 2.68 11.26 2.18
C GLY A 488 1.25 11.24 2.72
N TYR A 489 0.51 10.16 2.49
CA TYR A 489 -0.87 9.98 2.95
C TYR A 489 -1.00 9.17 4.25
N ALA A 490 0.06 8.46 4.64
CA ALA A 490 0.08 7.66 5.85
C ALA A 490 -0.16 8.51 7.11
N ALA A 491 -0.95 7.98 8.03
CA ALA A 491 -1.15 8.59 9.34
C ALA A 491 0.19 8.69 10.10
N PRO A 492 0.38 9.70 10.96
CA PRO A 492 1.63 9.86 11.69
C PRO A 492 1.86 8.76 12.72
N GLY A 493 3.14 8.42 12.94
CA GLY A 493 3.55 7.46 13.96
C GLY A 493 3.10 6.03 13.64
N ARG A 494 2.72 5.28 14.69
CA ARG A 494 2.34 3.86 14.56
C ARG A 494 1.07 3.64 13.73
N ARG A 495 0.19 4.64 13.66
CA ARG A 495 -1.05 4.59 12.85
C ARG A 495 -0.77 4.41 11.36
N GLY A 496 0.38 4.91 10.87
CA GLY A 496 0.80 4.70 9.48
C GLY A 496 1.14 3.24 9.12
N PHE A 497 1.09 2.33 10.10
CA PHE A 497 1.29 0.89 9.95
C PHE A 497 0.00 0.09 10.22
N THR A 498 -1.13 0.77 10.35
CA THR A 498 -2.42 0.17 10.65
C THR A 498 -3.19 -0.06 9.34
N ILE A 499 -3.74 -1.27 9.16
CA ILE A 499 -4.54 -1.64 7.98
C ILE A 499 -6.01 -1.73 8.39
N GLY A 500 -6.88 -1.07 7.63
CA GLY A 500 -8.31 -0.97 7.91
C GLY A 500 -8.63 -0.11 9.13
N GLU A 501 -7.85 0.94 9.41
CA GLU A 501 -8.10 1.81 10.56
C GLU A 501 -9.51 2.43 10.50
N TYR A 502 -9.90 2.94 9.32
CA TYR A 502 -11.21 3.55 9.12
C TYR A 502 -12.35 2.51 9.17
N THR A 503 -12.16 1.37 8.51
CA THR A 503 -13.17 0.29 8.43
C THR A 503 -13.40 -0.44 9.74
N THR A 504 -12.41 -0.47 10.63
CA THR A 504 -12.51 -1.16 11.93
C THR A 504 -12.71 -0.24 13.12
N GLY A 505 -12.35 1.04 12.99
CA GLY A 505 -12.31 1.99 14.11
C GLY A 505 -11.19 1.73 15.11
N ASP A 506 -10.26 0.81 14.85
CA ASP A 506 -9.10 0.53 15.72
C ASP A 506 -7.83 1.23 15.20
N PRO A 507 -7.36 2.31 15.86
CA PRO A 507 -6.16 3.04 15.45
C PRO A 507 -4.85 2.31 15.75
N ASP A 508 -4.86 1.27 16.59
CA ASP A 508 -3.63 0.56 16.96
C ASP A 508 -3.36 -0.60 16.01
N ALA A 509 -4.18 -1.65 16.00
CA ALA A 509 -3.93 -2.82 15.15
C ALA A 509 -4.82 -2.90 13.90
N GLY A 510 -5.87 -2.07 13.82
CA GLY A 510 -6.87 -2.16 12.76
C GLY A 510 -7.49 -3.55 12.75
N ILE A 511 -7.44 -4.23 11.61
CA ILE A 511 -7.99 -5.58 11.47
C ILE A 511 -7.10 -6.70 12.04
N ARG A 512 -5.80 -6.43 12.25
CA ARG A 512 -4.79 -7.44 12.64
C ARG A 512 -4.77 -7.68 14.16
N ASN A 513 -4.04 -8.71 14.62
CA ASN A 513 -3.84 -8.91 16.07
C ASN A 513 -2.83 -7.94 16.66
N TYR A 514 -1.81 -7.57 15.89
CA TYR A 514 -0.79 -6.60 16.27
C TYR A 514 -0.59 -5.55 15.18
N ASN A 515 -0.25 -4.33 15.60
CA ASN A 515 0.35 -3.36 14.70
C ASN A 515 1.70 -3.89 14.21
N MET A 516 1.95 -3.89 12.90
CA MET A 516 3.17 -4.49 12.32
C MET A 516 4.47 -3.84 12.83
N SER A 517 4.45 -2.55 13.18
CA SER A 517 5.61 -1.85 13.75
C SER A 517 5.84 -2.10 15.24
N ALA A 518 4.90 -2.77 15.90
CA ALA A 518 4.90 -3.02 17.35
C ALA A 518 4.38 -4.43 17.68
N SER A 519 4.86 -5.42 16.93
CA SER A 519 4.51 -6.82 17.11
C SER A 519 5.62 -7.58 17.86
N PRO A 520 5.30 -8.43 18.85
CA PRO A 520 6.26 -9.32 19.51
C PRO A 520 6.45 -10.65 18.76
N LEU A 521 5.75 -10.84 17.64
CA LEU A 521 5.75 -12.09 16.89
C LEU A 521 7.11 -12.37 16.27
N ASN A 522 7.41 -13.66 16.15
CA ASN A 522 8.62 -14.19 15.56
C ASN A 522 8.32 -15.58 15.00
N TYR A 523 9.26 -16.15 14.25
CA TYR A 523 9.11 -17.39 13.52
C TYR A 523 8.85 -18.62 14.40
N SER A 524 9.12 -18.54 15.71
CA SER A 524 8.73 -19.58 16.65
C SER A 524 7.21 -19.71 16.83
N ALA A 525 6.42 -18.74 16.37
CA ALA A 525 5.00 -18.64 16.67
C ALA A 525 4.16 -18.35 15.41
N ILE A 526 4.41 -19.07 14.30
CA ILE A 526 3.59 -18.94 13.07
C ILE A 526 2.12 -19.26 13.35
N ASP A 527 1.86 -20.31 14.12
CA ASP A 527 0.53 -20.87 14.39
C ASP A 527 -0.11 -20.30 15.67
N TYR A 528 0.37 -19.14 16.16
CA TYR A 528 0.06 -18.64 17.51
C TYR A 528 -1.44 -18.38 17.75
N ASP A 529 -2.16 -17.90 16.74
CA ASP A 529 -3.57 -17.54 16.88
C ASP A 529 -4.39 -18.82 17.10
N PHE A 530 -5.50 -18.68 17.80
CA PHE A 530 -6.39 -19.81 18.09
C PHE A 530 -7.13 -20.32 16.84
N VAL A 531 -7.14 -19.58 15.73
CA VAL A 531 -7.64 -20.08 14.44
C VAL A 531 -6.70 -21.11 13.79
N GLY A 532 -5.46 -21.23 14.29
CA GLY A 532 -4.43 -22.10 13.72
C GLY A 532 -3.79 -21.47 12.47
N LEU A 533 -3.29 -22.33 11.57
CA LEU A 533 -2.50 -21.91 10.42
C LEU A 533 -3.42 -21.22 9.42
N GLN A 534 -3.47 -19.91 9.57
CA GLN A 534 -4.37 -19.04 8.85
C GLN A 534 -3.57 -17.86 8.32
N VAL A 535 -3.77 -17.56 7.05
CA VAL A 535 -2.90 -16.69 6.27
C VAL A 535 -2.76 -15.28 6.86
N HIS A 536 -3.82 -14.70 7.39
CA HIS A 536 -3.78 -13.35 7.95
C HIS A 536 -2.99 -13.32 9.27
N ALA A 537 -3.27 -14.23 10.20
CA ALA A 537 -2.58 -14.28 11.49
C ALA A 537 -1.11 -14.67 11.32
N SER A 538 -0.84 -15.71 10.52
CA SER A 538 0.52 -16.21 10.25
C SER A 538 1.37 -15.14 9.54
N GLY A 539 0.75 -14.40 8.60
CA GLY A 539 1.38 -13.30 7.88
C GLY A 539 1.91 -12.17 8.79
N GLU A 540 1.33 -11.96 9.98
CA GLU A 540 1.79 -10.93 10.91
C GLU A 540 3.24 -11.16 11.39
N VAL A 541 3.73 -12.41 11.39
CA VAL A 541 5.15 -12.72 11.66
C VAL A 541 6.05 -12.12 10.58
N TRP A 542 5.65 -12.25 9.31
CA TRP A 542 6.36 -11.70 8.17
C TRP A 542 6.28 -10.16 8.14
N SER A 543 5.12 -9.60 8.51
CA SER A 543 4.91 -8.15 8.62
C SER A 543 5.82 -7.54 9.68
N ALA A 544 5.88 -8.14 10.87
CA ALA A 544 6.77 -7.69 11.94
C ALA A 544 8.25 -7.74 11.52
N THR A 545 8.64 -8.80 10.82
CA THR A 545 10.01 -8.98 10.34
C THR A 545 10.41 -7.94 9.29
N ASN A 546 9.52 -7.66 8.34
CA ASN A 546 9.78 -6.66 7.31
C ASN A 546 9.70 -5.23 7.83
N ALA A 547 8.87 -4.95 8.85
CA ALA A 547 8.89 -3.66 9.52
C ALA A 547 10.27 -3.36 10.15
N ASP A 548 10.91 -4.36 10.77
CA ASP A 548 12.27 -4.23 11.30
C ASP A 548 13.32 -4.05 10.19
N ILE A 549 13.22 -4.81 9.09
CA ILE A 549 14.10 -4.66 7.91
C ILE A 549 13.98 -3.26 7.34
N ARG A 550 12.75 -2.79 7.12
CA ARG A 550 12.44 -1.44 6.62
C ARG A 550 13.06 -0.38 7.53
N ALA A 551 12.86 -0.49 8.84
CA ALA A 551 13.42 0.44 9.82
C ALA A 551 14.97 0.43 9.78
N ALA A 552 15.59 -0.74 9.67
CA ALA A 552 17.04 -0.87 9.56
C ALA A 552 17.60 -0.23 8.28
N MET A 553 16.91 -0.45 7.14
CA MET A 553 17.24 0.16 5.84
C MET A 553 17.09 1.68 5.87
N MET A 554 16.01 2.20 6.47
CA MET A 554 15.84 3.64 6.69
C MET A 554 16.91 4.21 7.62
N GLY A 555 17.33 3.46 8.64
CA GLY A 555 18.44 3.86 9.51
C GLY A 555 19.75 4.05 8.74
N ARG A 556 20.00 3.24 7.71
CA ARG A 556 21.21 3.34 6.87
C ARG A 556 21.12 4.40 5.78
N TYR A 557 19.99 4.50 5.08
CA TYR A 557 19.84 5.32 3.88
C TYR A 557 19.01 6.59 4.09
N GLY A 558 18.52 6.82 5.31
CA GLY A 558 17.60 7.90 5.63
C GLY A 558 16.16 7.61 5.21
N ALA A 559 15.26 8.48 5.69
CA ALA A 559 13.83 8.45 5.42
C ALA A 559 13.41 9.34 4.24
N GLY A 560 14.32 10.13 3.65
CA GLY A 560 13.98 11.12 2.62
C GLY A 560 13.04 12.23 3.12
N ASP A 561 12.82 13.23 2.26
CA ASP A 561 11.72 14.18 2.41
C ASP A 561 10.56 13.81 1.46
N ALA A 562 9.43 14.50 1.57
CA ALA A 562 8.24 14.21 0.78
C ALA A 562 8.49 14.32 -0.74
N ALA A 563 9.35 15.25 -1.18
CA ALA A 563 9.67 15.42 -2.60
C ALA A 563 10.48 14.25 -3.14
N LEU A 564 11.48 13.79 -2.38
CA LEU A 564 12.28 12.63 -2.73
C LEU A 564 11.45 11.34 -2.71
N GLN A 565 10.60 11.15 -1.70
CA GLN A 565 9.70 9.99 -1.62
C GLN A 565 8.80 9.92 -2.86
N LYS A 566 8.10 11.02 -3.18
CA LYS A 566 7.23 11.09 -4.35
C LYS A 566 8.00 10.90 -5.67
N SER A 567 9.20 11.46 -5.78
CA SER A 567 10.06 11.27 -6.96
C SER A 567 10.48 9.81 -7.15
N CYS A 568 10.80 9.12 -6.05
CA CYS A 568 11.13 7.69 -6.05
C CYS A 568 9.92 6.82 -6.38
N ALA A 569 8.76 7.11 -5.77
CA ALA A 569 7.49 6.41 -6.02
C ALA A 569 7.10 6.47 -7.50
N ASN A 570 7.23 7.64 -8.12
CA ASN A 570 6.93 7.88 -9.54
C ASN A 570 8.06 7.45 -10.50
N GLY A 571 9.07 6.72 -10.01
CA GLY A 571 10.17 6.20 -10.83
C GLY A 571 11.10 7.26 -11.45
N ALA A 572 10.98 8.53 -11.05
CA ALA A 572 11.79 9.63 -11.56
C ALA A 572 13.20 9.65 -10.96
N THR A 573 13.35 9.14 -9.74
CA THR A 573 14.65 8.94 -9.08
C THR A 573 15.06 7.47 -9.11
N PRO A 574 16.28 7.11 -9.56
CA PRO A 574 16.77 5.74 -9.51
C PRO A 574 16.78 5.20 -8.08
N VAL A 575 16.39 3.93 -7.89
CA VAL A 575 16.29 3.32 -6.54
C VAL A 575 17.60 3.37 -5.73
N THR A 576 18.76 3.40 -6.39
CA THR A 576 20.08 3.55 -5.75
C THR A 576 20.34 4.94 -5.16
N ALA A 577 19.48 5.92 -5.43
CA ALA A 577 19.47 7.26 -4.83
C ALA A 577 18.27 7.47 -3.88
N CYS A 578 17.39 6.47 -3.75
CA CYS A 578 16.20 6.58 -2.92
C CYS A 578 16.45 6.28 -1.43
N PRO A 579 15.54 6.71 -0.55
CA PRO A 579 15.53 6.38 0.88
C PRO A 579 15.45 4.87 1.16
N GLY A 580 15.69 4.49 2.42
CA GLY A 580 15.78 3.09 2.82
C GLY A 580 14.48 2.30 2.64
N ASN A 581 13.32 2.94 2.85
CA ASN A 581 12.00 2.33 2.64
C ASN A 581 11.77 1.94 1.17
N ARG A 582 12.02 2.85 0.21
CA ARG A 582 11.95 2.55 -1.24
C ARG A 582 12.88 1.40 -1.64
N ARG A 583 14.10 1.37 -1.09
CA ARG A 583 15.05 0.29 -1.38
C ARG A 583 14.55 -1.05 -0.84
N TRP A 584 13.97 -1.07 0.35
CA TRP A 584 13.38 -2.27 0.93
C TRP A 584 12.21 -2.78 0.09
N ILE A 585 11.23 -1.94 -0.24
CA ILE A 585 10.07 -2.38 -1.03
C ILE A 585 10.47 -2.81 -2.45
N GLN A 586 11.52 -2.21 -3.03
CA GLN A 586 12.10 -2.71 -4.28
C GLN A 586 12.66 -4.14 -4.14
N LEU A 587 13.31 -4.47 -3.01
CA LEU A 587 13.77 -5.84 -2.75
C LEU A 587 12.62 -6.82 -2.56
N VAL A 588 11.51 -6.38 -1.98
CA VAL A 588 10.28 -7.18 -1.90
C VAL A 588 9.79 -7.53 -3.30
N PHE A 589 9.63 -6.55 -4.20
CA PHE A 589 9.22 -6.80 -5.59
C PHE A 589 10.18 -7.69 -6.37
N ASP A 590 11.49 -7.44 -6.24
CA ASP A 590 12.51 -8.28 -6.87
C ASP A 590 12.44 -9.73 -6.40
N SER A 591 12.20 -9.94 -5.10
CA SER A 591 12.12 -11.27 -4.51
C SER A 591 10.96 -12.07 -5.09
N PHE A 592 9.85 -11.44 -5.48
CA PHE A 592 8.72 -12.10 -6.12
C PHE A 592 9.14 -12.84 -7.39
N LEU A 593 9.96 -12.19 -8.23
CA LEU A 593 10.46 -12.79 -9.48
C LEU A 593 11.48 -13.91 -9.25
N LEU A 594 12.07 -14.00 -8.06
CA LEU A 594 13.01 -15.06 -7.69
C LEU A 594 12.32 -16.29 -7.10
N MET A 595 11.03 -16.18 -6.75
CA MET A 595 10.21 -17.28 -6.25
C MET A 595 9.44 -17.95 -7.40
N ALA A 596 10.14 -18.79 -8.16
CA ALA A 596 9.59 -19.47 -9.34
C ALA A 596 8.61 -20.63 -9.03
N VAL A 597 8.22 -20.83 -7.78
CA VAL A 597 7.31 -21.90 -7.34
C VAL A 597 6.13 -21.31 -6.56
N SER A 598 4.97 -21.95 -6.65
CA SER A 598 3.78 -21.50 -5.89
C SER A 598 3.89 -21.78 -4.39
N GLN A 599 4.44 -22.93 -4.01
CA GLN A 599 4.52 -23.37 -2.63
C GLN A 599 5.76 -22.75 -1.95
N VAL A 600 5.62 -21.53 -1.46
CA VAL A 600 6.72 -20.74 -0.87
C VAL A 600 6.60 -20.74 0.66
N SER A 601 7.66 -21.09 1.37
CA SER A 601 7.76 -20.89 2.83
C SER A 601 8.42 -19.55 3.19
N MET A 602 8.30 -19.08 4.45
CA MET A 602 9.01 -17.87 4.88
C MET A 602 10.54 -17.97 4.75
N VAL A 603 11.11 -19.18 4.82
CA VAL A 603 12.54 -19.41 4.60
C VAL A 603 12.90 -19.19 3.12
N ASP A 604 12.08 -19.69 2.19
CA ASP A 604 12.28 -19.47 0.75
C ASP A 604 12.18 -17.97 0.40
N ALA A 605 11.20 -17.27 0.96
CA ALA A 605 11.03 -15.84 0.76
C ALA A 605 12.18 -15.01 1.34
N ARG A 606 12.69 -15.39 2.52
CA ARG A 606 13.90 -14.78 3.12
C ARG A 606 15.08 -14.91 2.17
N ASP A 607 15.32 -16.11 1.66
CA ASP A 607 16.44 -16.39 0.77
C ASP A 607 16.29 -15.65 -0.57
N ALA A 608 15.06 -15.53 -1.09
CA ALA A 608 14.75 -14.72 -2.26
C ALA A 608 15.05 -13.24 -2.03
N MET A 609 14.67 -12.65 -0.89
CA MET A 609 14.99 -11.25 -0.56
C MET A 609 16.50 -11.03 -0.40
N LEU A 610 17.22 -11.96 0.22
CA LEU A 610 18.68 -11.92 0.34
C LEU A 610 19.35 -11.99 -1.05
N ALA A 611 18.84 -12.84 -1.95
CA ALA A 611 19.31 -12.94 -3.32
C ALA A 611 19.01 -11.66 -4.12
N ALA A 612 17.82 -11.07 -3.95
CA ALA A 612 17.46 -9.79 -4.56
C ALA A 612 18.46 -8.69 -4.20
N ASP A 613 18.88 -8.60 -2.92
CA ASP A 613 19.88 -7.61 -2.50
C ASP A 613 21.27 -7.86 -3.11
N ARG A 614 21.67 -9.13 -3.25
CA ARG A 614 22.90 -9.50 -3.96
C ARG A 614 22.87 -9.06 -5.42
N ILE A 615 21.74 -9.22 -6.08
CA ILE A 615 21.55 -8.89 -7.50
C ILE A 615 21.46 -7.38 -7.70
N ARG A 616 20.57 -6.69 -6.98
CA ARG A 616 20.28 -5.27 -7.18
C ARG A 616 21.34 -4.35 -6.58
N PHE A 617 21.80 -4.65 -5.37
CA PHE A 617 22.67 -3.76 -4.60
C PHE A 617 24.05 -4.37 -4.30
N GLY A 618 24.41 -5.48 -4.95
CA GLY A 618 25.72 -6.13 -4.76
C GLY A 618 25.90 -6.75 -3.37
N GLY A 619 24.81 -6.94 -2.60
CA GLY A 619 24.87 -7.44 -1.24
C GLY A 619 25.16 -6.38 -0.18
N ALA A 620 24.94 -5.09 -0.50
CA ALA A 620 25.23 -3.99 0.42
C ALA A 620 24.37 -3.99 1.69
N ASN A 621 23.26 -4.76 1.73
CA ASN A 621 22.31 -4.78 2.84
C ASN A 621 22.21 -6.12 3.54
N GLN A 622 23.08 -7.06 3.22
CA GLN A 622 23.05 -8.42 3.77
C GLN A 622 23.10 -8.42 5.29
N ASP A 623 23.88 -7.53 5.90
CA ASP A 623 23.98 -7.42 7.34
C ASP A 623 22.69 -6.90 7.98
N LEU A 624 21.99 -5.95 7.34
CA LEU A 624 20.68 -5.47 7.82
C LEU A 624 19.62 -6.57 7.70
N LEU A 625 19.55 -7.23 6.54
CA LEU A 625 18.59 -8.28 6.26
C LEU A 625 18.79 -9.47 7.21
N TRP A 626 19.99 -10.03 7.27
CA TRP A 626 20.28 -11.19 8.13
C TRP A 626 20.04 -10.90 9.60
N ASN A 627 20.46 -9.74 10.11
CA ASN A 627 20.29 -9.41 11.52
C ASN A 627 18.81 -9.21 11.89
N ALA A 628 18.00 -8.58 11.02
CA ALA A 628 16.57 -8.41 11.26
C ALA A 628 15.81 -9.75 11.16
N PHE A 629 16.11 -10.58 10.15
CA PHE A 629 15.57 -11.94 10.06
C PHE A 629 15.92 -12.77 11.30
N ALA A 630 17.19 -12.76 11.72
CA ALA A 630 17.64 -13.49 12.91
C ALA A 630 16.98 -12.97 14.20
N ALA A 631 16.80 -11.65 14.36
CA ALA A 631 16.09 -11.10 15.52
C ALA A 631 14.66 -11.63 15.64
N ARG A 632 14.05 -12.06 14.52
CA ARG A 632 12.70 -12.60 14.42
C ARG A 632 12.64 -14.11 14.21
N GLY A 633 13.72 -14.84 14.48
CA GLY A 633 13.73 -16.30 14.40
C GLY A 633 13.87 -16.88 12.99
N LEU A 634 14.12 -16.04 11.98
CA LEU A 634 14.37 -16.41 10.57
C LEU A 634 15.87 -16.41 10.22
N GLY A 635 16.76 -16.58 11.20
CA GLY A 635 18.21 -16.52 11.08
C GLY A 635 18.85 -17.66 10.28
N GLU A 636 20.18 -17.71 10.27
CA GLU A 636 21.01 -18.55 9.38
C GLU A 636 20.58 -20.02 9.32
N THR A 637 20.23 -20.60 10.47
CA THR A 637 19.89 -22.02 10.58
C THR A 637 18.39 -22.26 10.68
N ALA A 638 17.56 -21.25 10.41
CA ALA A 638 16.11 -21.41 10.39
C ALA A 638 15.73 -22.31 9.21
N ALA A 639 14.82 -23.24 9.44
CA ALA A 639 14.42 -24.25 8.47
C ALA A 639 12.92 -24.50 8.52
N SER A 640 12.38 -24.88 7.36
CA SER A 640 10.98 -25.26 7.18
C SER A 640 10.92 -26.57 6.39
N VAL A 641 9.97 -27.44 6.69
CA VAL A 641 9.69 -28.62 5.85
C VAL A 641 8.72 -28.33 4.69
N GLY A 642 8.22 -27.09 4.60
CA GLY A 642 7.37 -26.63 3.50
C GLY A 642 6.57 -25.36 3.83
N ASN A 643 5.73 -24.93 2.91
CA ASN A 643 4.90 -23.73 3.06
C ASN A 643 3.70 -23.90 4.03
N GLY A 644 3.37 -25.14 4.40
CA GLY A 644 2.36 -25.49 5.39
C GLY A 644 2.94 -25.93 6.74
N ASP A 645 4.23 -25.70 6.98
CA ASP A 645 4.87 -26.10 8.24
C ASP A 645 4.37 -25.22 9.40
N VAL A 646 3.68 -25.85 10.34
CA VAL A 646 3.17 -25.22 11.58
C VAL A 646 4.18 -25.25 12.73
N ASN A 647 5.22 -26.09 12.62
CA ASN A 647 6.26 -26.27 13.63
C ASN A 647 7.65 -26.09 13.00
N PRO A 648 7.95 -24.91 12.42
CA PRO A 648 9.24 -24.66 11.79
C PRO A 648 10.38 -24.71 12.82
N THR A 649 11.61 -24.83 12.35
CA THR A 649 12.80 -24.68 13.21
C THR A 649 13.26 -23.22 13.18
N PRO A 650 13.11 -22.44 14.26
CA PRO A 650 13.53 -21.06 14.31
C PRO A 650 15.05 -20.96 14.54
N SER A 651 15.65 -19.87 14.08
CA SER A 651 17.03 -19.53 14.37
C SER A 651 17.17 -18.05 14.65
N PHE A 652 17.91 -17.74 15.71
CA PHE A 652 18.21 -16.37 16.12
C PHE A 652 19.69 -16.03 15.91
N THR A 653 20.39 -16.76 15.05
CA THR A 653 21.80 -16.53 14.69
C THR A 653 21.93 -15.87 13.33
N SER A 654 23.03 -15.16 13.10
CA SER A 654 23.26 -14.42 11.86
C SER A 654 24.74 -14.48 11.46
N PRO A 655 25.05 -14.68 10.17
CA PRO A 655 26.44 -14.68 9.70
C PRO A 655 27.10 -13.29 9.81
N TYR A 656 26.33 -12.24 10.17
CA TYR A 656 26.80 -10.86 10.34
C TYR A 656 26.72 -10.38 11.80
N ALA A 657 26.43 -11.27 12.76
CA ALA A 657 26.37 -10.94 14.17
C ALA A 657 27.38 -11.73 14.99
N ASN A 658 27.77 -11.19 16.14
CA ASN A 658 28.45 -11.95 17.19
C ASN A 658 27.41 -12.29 18.25
N GLU A 659 26.87 -13.50 18.23
CA GLU A 659 25.71 -13.86 19.05
C GLU A 659 26.02 -13.95 20.54
N ALA A 660 25.03 -13.62 21.35
CA ALA A 660 25.01 -14.00 22.75
C ALA A 660 24.62 -15.48 22.90
N THR A 661 25.12 -16.13 23.94
CA THR A 661 24.67 -17.45 24.38
C THR A 661 24.01 -17.32 25.75
N LEU A 662 22.75 -17.73 25.85
CA LEU A 662 22.04 -17.86 27.11
C LEU A 662 21.94 -19.32 27.51
N THR A 663 22.25 -19.64 28.76
CA THR A 663 22.01 -20.96 29.35
C THR A 663 20.73 -20.92 30.19
N PHE A 664 19.68 -21.58 29.73
CA PHE A 664 18.39 -21.71 30.40
C PHE A 664 18.52 -22.57 31.66
N ALA A 665 18.31 -21.97 32.83
CA ALA A 665 18.45 -22.63 34.13
C ALA A 665 17.17 -22.42 34.96
N PRO A 666 16.11 -23.22 34.74
CA PRO A 666 14.89 -23.17 35.53
C PRO A 666 15.09 -23.84 36.89
N GLU A 667 14.68 -23.16 37.96
CA GLU A 667 14.86 -23.63 39.34
C GLU A 667 13.58 -23.46 40.17
N ASP A 668 13.25 -24.46 40.99
CA ASP A 668 12.22 -24.43 42.05
C ASP A 668 12.89 -24.65 43.42
N GLU A 669 12.68 -23.74 44.37
CA GLU A 669 13.24 -23.81 45.74
C GLU A 669 14.73 -24.28 45.81
N ASP A 670 15.54 -23.87 44.82
CA ASP A 670 16.97 -24.18 44.60
C ASP A 670 17.32 -25.54 43.98
N ALA A 671 16.34 -26.26 43.41
CA ALA A 671 16.55 -27.45 42.58
C ALA A 671 16.25 -27.18 41.10
N ALA A 672 17.06 -27.76 40.20
CA ALA A 672 16.80 -27.70 38.76
C ALA A 672 15.50 -28.43 38.39
N VAL A 673 14.68 -27.83 37.52
CA VAL A 673 13.41 -28.41 37.08
C VAL A 673 13.59 -29.13 35.74
N PRO A 674 13.46 -30.47 35.68
CA PRO A 674 13.55 -31.21 34.43
C PRO A 674 12.29 -31.01 33.57
N GLY A 675 12.44 -31.13 32.24
CA GLY A 675 11.30 -31.06 31.32
C GLY A 675 10.69 -29.67 31.13
N ALA A 676 11.36 -28.62 31.63
CA ALA A 676 10.98 -27.24 31.38
C ALA A 676 11.38 -26.81 29.96
N GLN A 677 10.52 -26.04 29.30
CA GLN A 677 10.66 -25.56 27.93
C GLN A 677 10.73 -24.03 27.90
N LEU A 678 11.59 -23.47 27.06
CA LEU A 678 11.77 -22.02 26.86
C LEU A 678 11.31 -21.62 25.45
N TYR A 679 10.39 -20.66 25.38
CA TYR A 679 9.84 -20.10 24.15
C TYR A 679 10.24 -18.63 24.02
N VAL A 680 10.57 -18.18 22.80
CA VAL A 680 10.83 -16.76 22.51
C VAL A 680 9.51 -16.07 22.16
N GLY A 681 9.22 -14.95 22.81
CA GLY A 681 8.01 -14.16 22.62
C GLY A 681 6.98 -14.40 23.72
N ARG A 682 5.69 -14.28 23.36
CA ARG A 682 4.57 -14.23 24.33
C ARG A 682 3.70 -15.47 24.38
N TYR A 683 3.92 -16.43 23.48
CA TYR A 683 3.08 -17.60 23.28
C TYR A 683 3.82 -18.88 23.65
N GLN A 684 3.14 -19.76 24.38
CA GLN A 684 3.52 -21.17 24.50
C GLN A 684 2.64 -22.03 23.58
N ALA A 685 1.33 -21.79 23.59
CA ALA A 685 0.40 -22.49 22.71
C ALA A 685 0.77 -22.27 21.24
N ARG A 686 0.99 -23.38 20.51
CA ARG A 686 1.33 -23.38 19.07
C ARG A 686 2.56 -22.53 18.74
N ALA A 687 3.48 -22.45 19.70
CA ALA A 687 4.83 -21.97 19.47
C ALA A 687 5.82 -23.14 19.61
N VAL A 688 6.99 -23.02 18.99
CA VAL A 688 8.08 -24.00 19.11
C VAL A 688 9.10 -23.53 20.15
N PRO A 689 9.53 -24.40 21.09
CA PRO A 689 10.55 -24.04 22.07
C PRO A 689 11.93 -23.94 21.41
N VAL A 690 12.78 -23.07 21.94
CA VAL A 690 14.16 -22.84 21.46
C VAL A 690 15.22 -23.49 22.34
N ALA A 691 14.85 -23.86 23.56
CA ALA A 691 15.68 -24.57 24.52
C ALA A 691 14.78 -25.34 25.49
N ASP A 692 15.29 -26.41 26.07
CA ASP A 692 14.61 -27.14 27.15
C ASP A 692 15.61 -27.81 28.09
N THR A 693 15.09 -28.49 29.10
CA THR A 693 15.84 -29.27 30.09
C THR A 693 15.49 -30.76 30.04
N ASP A 694 14.91 -31.22 28.92
CA ASP A 694 14.53 -32.61 28.74
C ASP A 694 15.63 -33.34 27.93
N PRO A 695 16.43 -34.23 28.54
CA PRO A 695 17.48 -34.94 27.82
C PRO A 695 16.94 -35.90 26.73
N ALA A 696 15.62 -36.12 26.64
CA ALA A 696 14.99 -36.92 25.60
C ALA A 696 14.73 -36.14 24.30
N THR A 697 14.86 -34.82 24.28
CA THR A 697 14.65 -33.99 23.09
C THR A 697 16.00 -33.65 22.42
N PRO A 698 16.00 -33.23 21.13
CA PRO A 698 17.21 -32.74 20.49
C PRO A 698 17.59 -31.30 20.90
N LEU A 699 16.75 -30.60 21.67
CA LEU A 699 17.05 -29.25 22.14
C LEU A 699 18.09 -29.31 23.27
N THR A 700 18.81 -28.21 23.44
CA THR A 700 19.74 -28.04 24.56
C THR A 700 19.19 -27.00 25.51
N ASP A 701 19.81 -26.89 26.69
CA ASP A 701 19.57 -25.78 27.62
C ASP A 701 20.17 -24.45 27.13
N ARG A 702 20.70 -24.36 25.91
CA ARG A 702 21.34 -23.16 25.38
C ARG A 702 20.60 -22.61 24.17
N VAL A 703 20.47 -21.29 24.15
CA VAL A 703 19.99 -20.54 22.98
C VAL A 703 21.03 -19.49 22.58
N ARG A 704 21.27 -19.38 21.27
CA ARG A 704 22.11 -18.33 20.68
C ARG A 704 21.23 -17.26 20.05
N LEU A 705 21.51 -16.00 20.34
CA LEU A 705 20.67 -14.85 19.97
C LEU A 705 21.56 -13.73 19.42
N VAL A 706 21.16 -13.12 18.31
CA VAL A 706 21.73 -11.83 17.90
C VAL A 706 21.53 -10.77 19.01
N PRO A 707 22.38 -9.73 19.08
CA PRO A 707 22.20 -8.66 20.06
C PRO A 707 20.81 -8.02 19.94
N GLY A 708 20.10 -7.90 21.06
CA GLY A 708 18.71 -7.45 21.04
C GLY A 708 18.03 -7.59 22.39
N THR A 709 16.74 -7.28 22.42
CA THR A 709 15.89 -7.43 23.61
C THR A 709 14.80 -8.44 23.32
N TYR A 710 14.69 -9.45 24.16
CA TYR A 710 13.79 -10.58 23.99
C TYR A 710 12.86 -10.73 25.18
N GLU A 711 11.63 -11.17 24.92
CA GLU A 711 10.72 -11.72 25.92
C GLU A 711 10.71 -13.24 25.78
N PHE A 712 10.45 -13.95 26.88
CA PHE A 712 10.32 -15.40 26.88
C PHE A 712 9.10 -15.85 27.68
N VAL A 713 8.59 -17.02 27.32
CA VAL A 713 7.67 -17.79 28.15
C VAL A 713 8.34 -19.11 28.50
N VAL A 714 8.27 -19.49 29.76
CA VAL A 714 8.68 -20.81 30.25
C VAL A 714 7.43 -21.61 30.59
N ARG A 715 7.39 -22.87 30.19
CA ARG A 715 6.38 -23.86 30.61
C ARG A 715 7.09 -25.06 31.18
N ALA A 716 6.64 -25.52 32.34
CA ALA A 716 7.21 -26.71 32.98
C ALA A 716 6.10 -27.55 33.61
N PRO A 717 6.07 -28.88 33.38
CA PRO A 717 5.10 -29.77 34.01
C PRO A 717 5.11 -29.60 35.53
N GLY A 718 3.94 -29.40 36.13
CA GLY A 718 3.78 -29.21 37.57
C GLY A 718 4.10 -27.79 38.06
N HIS A 719 4.59 -26.89 37.21
CA HIS A 719 5.02 -25.54 37.55
C HIS A 719 4.34 -24.43 36.73
N GLY A 720 3.54 -24.80 35.72
CA GLY A 720 2.77 -23.86 34.93
C GLY A 720 3.62 -22.94 34.06
N HIS A 721 3.15 -21.69 33.90
CA HIS A 721 3.76 -20.71 33.01
C HIS A 721 4.47 -19.57 33.76
N VAL A 722 5.65 -19.17 33.25
CA VAL A 722 6.37 -17.99 33.74
C VAL A 722 6.78 -17.12 32.57
N ARG A 723 6.39 -15.84 32.59
CA ARG A 723 6.88 -14.83 31.64
C ARG A 723 8.21 -14.28 32.14
N VAL A 724 9.20 -14.20 31.26
CA VAL A 724 10.55 -13.71 31.57
C VAL A 724 10.91 -12.59 30.60
N GLY A 725 11.37 -11.46 31.13
CA GLY A 725 11.86 -10.33 30.35
C GLY A 725 11.15 -9.00 30.63
N PRO A 726 11.51 -7.94 29.90
CA PRO A 726 12.45 -7.93 28.76
C PRO A 726 13.90 -8.30 29.15
N VAL A 727 14.57 -9.08 28.30
CA VAL A 727 15.94 -9.57 28.49
C VAL A 727 16.83 -9.04 27.36
N THR A 728 17.68 -8.06 27.65
CA THR A 728 18.64 -7.53 26.67
C THR A 728 19.93 -8.33 26.68
N VAL A 729 20.37 -8.78 25.51
CA VAL A 729 21.64 -9.48 25.28
C VAL A 729 22.57 -8.65 24.41
N LYS A 730 23.87 -8.71 24.72
CA LYS A 730 24.93 -7.98 24.00
C LYS A 730 25.75 -8.92 23.14
N ALA A 731 26.44 -8.37 22.14
CA ALA A 731 27.31 -9.14 21.25
C ALA A 731 28.34 -9.98 22.01
N GLY A 732 28.42 -11.28 21.70
CA GLY A 732 29.35 -12.24 22.29
C GLY A 732 29.12 -12.54 23.78
N GLN A 733 28.02 -12.07 24.37
CA GLN A 733 27.74 -12.29 25.79
C GLN A 733 27.41 -13.74 26.07
N VAL A 734 28.10 -14.36 27.03
CA VAL A 734 27.72 -15.67 27.60
C VAL A 734 27.18 -15.43 29.01
N ARG A 735 25.95 -15.82 29.29
CA ARG A 735 25.37 -15.73 30.64
C ARG A 735 24.27 -16.76 30.87
N ASP A 736 23.98 -17.01 32.14
CA ASP A 736 22.83 -17.80 32.52
C ASP A 736 21.54 -16.97 32.44
N LEU A 737 20.44 -17.65 32.14
CA LEU A 737 19.06 -17.18 32.26
C LEU A 737 18.40 -17.98 33.40
N PRO A 738 18.65 -17.60 34.66
CA PRO A 738 17.99 -18.24 35.79
C PRO A 738 16.50 -17.88 35.77
N VAL A 739 15.64 -18.89 35.84
CA VAL A 739 14.18 -18.69 35.89
C VAL A 739 13.63 -19.36 37.14
N LYS A 740 13.13 -18.57 38.07
CA LYS A 740 12.41 -19.11 39.24
C LYS A 740 11.02 -19.56 38.80
N VAL A 741 10.87 -20.87 38.64
CA VAL A 741 9.58 -21.53 38.43
C VAL A 741 9.11 -22.03 39.79
N ARG A 742 7.81 -21.90 40.07
CA ARG A 742 7.22 -22.31 41.34
C ARG A 742 6.27 -23.44 41.08
N ARG A 743 6.17 -24.38 42.02
CA ARG A 743 5.16 -25.44 41.92
C ARG A 743 3.75 -24.85 41.74
N ASN A 744 3.09 -25.24 40.66
CA ASN A 744 1.68 -24.97 40.41
C ASN A 744 0.85 -25.97 41.21
N LEU A 745 0.22 -25.48 42.28
CA LEU A 745 -0.61 -26.28 43.18
C LEU A 745 -1.90 -26.76 42.52
N ALA A 746 -2.34 -26.10 41.45
CA ALA A 746 -3.52 -26.51 40.68
C ALA A 746 -3.18 -27.53 39.59
N SER A 747 -1.90 -27.77 39.28
CA SER A 747 -1.50 -28.66 38.19
C SER A 747 -1.83 -30.12 38.46
N THR A 748 -2.44 -30.76 37.46
CA THR A 748 -2.65 -32.22 37.44
C THR A 748 -1.34 -33.00 37.45
N SER A 749 -0.27 -32.46 36.83
CA SER A 749 1.08 -33.02 36.91
C SER A 749 1.69 -32.93 38.32
N SER A 750 1.22 -31.97 39.13
CA SER A 750 1.56 -31.86 40.56
C SER A 750 0.70 -32.75 41.47
N GLY A 751 -0.31 -33.45 40.92
CA GLY A 751 -1.23 -34.33 41.64
C GLY A 751 -2.58 -33.70 42.01
N ALA A 752 -2.92 -32.53 41.47
CA ALA A 752 -4.24 -31.93 41.64
C ALA A 752 -5.32 -32.72 40.87
N THR A 753 -6.57 -32.64 41.34
CA THR A 753 -7.72 -33.24 40.62
C THR A 753 -8.79 -32.18 40.32
N VAL A 754 -9.51 -32.35 39.21
CA VAL A 754 -10.46 -31.35 38.71
C VAL A 754 -11.86 -31.94 38.58
N SER A 755 -12.87 -31.19 39.02
CA SER A 755 -14.29 -31.54 38.94
C SER A 755 -15.14 -30.28 38.70
N GLY A 756 -16.39 -30.43 38.24
CA GLY A 756 -17.30 -29.30 38.07
C GLY A 756 -18.14 -29.39 36.81
N ASP A 757 -18.57 -28.24 36.31
CA ASP A 757 -19.40 -28.14 35.11
C ASP A 757 -18.60 -28.39 33.82
N GLY A 758 -19.31 -28.67 32.72
CA GLY A 758 -18.73 -28.67 31.38
C GLY A 758 -17.98 -29.94 31.02
N ILE A 759 -17.05 -29.80 30.08
CA ILE A 759 -16.28 -30.88 29.46
C ILE A 759 -14.80 -30.53 29.46
N ASN A 760 -13.92 -31.52 29.25
CA ASN A 760 -12.47 -31.34 29.28
C ASN A 760 -11.94 -30.78 30.61
N LEU A 761 -12.53 -31.20 31.74
CA LEU A 761 -12.20 -30.68 33.08
C LEU A 761 -10.71 -30.66 33.38
N ALA A 762 -9.98 -31.74 33.11
CA ALA A 762 -8.54 -31.81 33.37
C ALA A 762 -7.70 -30.80 32.54
N LYS A 763 -8.23 -30.31 31.41
CA LYS A 763 -7.54 -29.38 30.50
C LYS A 763 -7.40 -27.98 31.05
N ILE A 764 -8.14 -27.60 32.10
CA ILE A 764 -7.96 -26.29 32.74
C ILE A 764 -6.68 -26.22 33.60
N ALA A 765 -5.99 -27.35 33.80
CA ALA A 765 -4.96 -27.49 34.82
C ALA A 765 -3.85 -28.48 34.37
N ASP A 766 -3.57 -28.56 33.06
CA ASP A 766 -2.54 -29.43 32.49
C ASP A 766 -1.23 -28.70 32.16
N ASP A 767 -1.12 -27.44 32.60
CA ASP A 767 0.01 -26.53 32.37
C ASP A 767 0.21 -26.21 30.87
N ASP A 768 -0.84 -26.34 30.04
CA ASP A 768 -0.75 -26.18 28.58
C ASP A 768 -1.84 -25.25 28.01
N GLU A 769 -1.42 -24.08 27.53
CA GLU A 769 -2.32 -23.10 26.94
C GLU A 769 -2.86 -23.52 25.55
N ALA A 770 -2.35 -24.61 24.97
CA ALA A 770 -2.86 -25.18 23.71
C ALA A 770 -4.16 -25.97 23.88
N THR A 771 -4.58 -26.24 25.12
CA THR A 771 -5.82 -26.97 25.44
C THR A 771 -6.79 -26.09 26.21
N ASN A 772 -8.05 -26.51 26.35
CA ASN A 772 -8.99 -25.80 27.22
C ASN A 772 -10.15 -26.65 27.74
N TRP A 773 -10.64 -26.24 28.91
CA TRP A 773 -11.96 -26.59 29.40
C TRP A 773 -13.04 -25.75 28.70
N ALA A 774 -14.24 -26.32 28.57
CA ALA A 774 -15.38 -25.63 27.98
C ALA A 774 -16.70 -25.90 28.72
N SER A 775 -17.57 -24.89 28.78
CA SER A 775 -19.00 -25.03 29.08
C SER A 775 -19.81 -24.41 27.94
N LEU A 776 -20.71 -25.19 27.34
CA LEU A 776 -21.37 -24.87 26.07
C LEU A 776 -22.90 -24.86 26.19
N GLY A 777 -23.56 -24.14 25.29
CA GLY A 777 -25.00 -24.20 25.06
C GLY A 777 -25.89 -23.75 26.23
N SER A 778 -25.35 -23.01 27.19
CA SER A 778 -26.10 -22.55 28.36
C SER A 778 -25.50 -21.28 28.99
N PRO A 779 -26.27 -20.50 29.78
CA PRO A 779 -25.77 -19.27 30.38
C PRO A 779 -24.45 -19.48 31.12
N VAL A 780 -23.48 -18.60 30.84
CA VAL A 780 -22.09 -18.74 31.32
C VAL A 780 -21.91 -18.29 32.76
N ALA A 781 -22.74 -17.37 33.25
CA ALA A 781 -22.65 -16.86 34.62
C ALA A 781 -22.92 -17.97 35.64
N GLY A 782 -22.01 -18.14 36.59
CA GLY A 782 -22.08 -19.16 37.65
C GLY A 782 -21.54 -20.53 37.26
N ARG A 783 -21.08 -20.73 36.01
CA ARG A 783 -20.38 -21.95 35.60
C ARG A 783 -19.08 -22.07 36.38
N GLN A 784 -18.79 -23.24 36.91
CA GLN A 784 -17.71 -23.38 37.88
C GLN A 784 -16.91 -24.67 37.73
N VAL A 785 -15.60 -24.57 37.95
CA VAL A 785 -14.66 -25.68 37.98
C VAL A 785 -13.90 -25.64 39.30
N THR A 786 -13.87 -26.77 40.00
CA THR A 786 -13.19 -26.96 41.29
C THR A 786 -11.93 -27.78 41.10
N VAL A 787 -10.82 -27.28 41.66
CA VAL A 787 -9.52 -27.93 41.69
C VAL A 787 -9.16 -28.27 43.13
N ASP A 788 -9.02 -29.57 43.42
CA ASP A 788 -8.39 -30.05 44.66
C ASP A 788 -6.88 -29.90 44.53
N LEU A 789 -6.29 -29.04 45.37
CA LEU A 789 -4.91 -28.61 45.26
C LEU A 789 -3.94 -29.72 45.66
N ALA A 790 -2.80 -29.74 44.97
CA ALA A 790 -1.72 -30.68 45.24
C ALA A 790 -1.20 -30.60 46.69
N GLY A 791 -1.37 -31.71 47.41
CA GLY A 791 -0.77 -31.99 48.71
C GLY A 791 -1.48 -31.38 49.93
N GLY A 792 -2.80 -31.12 49.83
CA GLY A 792 -3.66 -30.79 50.97
C GLY A 792 -3.75 -29.29 51.22
N THR A 793 -3.84 -28.87 52.48
CA THR A 793 -4.02 -27.44 52.82
C THR A 793 -2.83 -26.61 52.36
N ARG A 794 -3.11 -25.55 51.60
CA ARG A 794 -2.11 -24.62 51.03
C ARG A 794 -2.50 -23.18 51.27
N GLN A 795 -1.48 -22.32 51.29
CA GLN A 795 -1.62 -20.87 51.38
C GLN A 795 -1.40 -20.27 49.98
N VAL A 796 -2.49 -20.00 49.26
CA VAL A 796 -2.43 -19.45 47.91
C VAL A 796 -2.46 -17.93 47.96
N ARG A 797 -1.59 -17.28 47.18
CA ARG A 797 -1.51 -15.81 47.08
C ARG A 797 -1.64 -15.30 45.65
N ARG A 798 -1.39 -16.14 44.66
CA ARG A 798 -1.45 -15.78 43.24
C ARG A 798 -2.13 -16.87 42.46
N VAL A 799 -3.01 -16.48 41.56
CA VAL A 799 -3.54 -17.35 40.51
C VAL A 799 -3.12 -16.83 39.14
N GLN A 800 -3.03 -17.72 38.17
CA GLN A 800 -2.91 -17.33 36.77
C GLN A 800 -4.06 -17.96 35.99
N VAL A 801 -4.61 -17.21 35.04
CA VAL A 801 -5.71 -17.68 34.20
C VAL A 801 -5.43 -17.35 32.75
N SER A 802 -5.73 -18.30 31.86
CA SER A 802 -5.72 -18.07 30.41
C SER A 802 -7.11 -18.24 29.82
N ALA A 803 -7.52 -17.29 28.98
CA ALA A 803 -8.73 -17.34 28.17
C ALA A 803 -8.42 -17.78 26.73
N MET A 804 -7.19 -18.26 26.48
CA MET A 804 -6.75 -18.62 25.14
C MET A 804 -7.66 -19.71 24.55
N LEU A 805 -7.96 -19.54 23.28
CA LEU A 805 -8.74 -20.50 22.52
C LEU A 805 -7.79 -21.42 21.73
N ARG A 806 -8.36 -22.43 21.09
CA ARG A 806 -7.60 -23.37 20.26
C ARG A 806 -8.29 -23.66 18.92
N PRO A 807 -7.53 -24.15 17.92
CA PRO A 807 -8.10 -24.65 16.68
C PRO A 807 -9.02 -25.87 16.90
N PRO A 808 -9.79 -26.27 15.87
CA PRO A 808 -10.52 -27.53 15.88
C PRO A 808 -9.62 -28.72 16.18
N VAL A 809 -10.06 -29.61 17.08
CA VAL A 809 -9.33 -30.84 17.44
C VAL A 809 -10.24 -32.04 17.20
N ALA A 810 -9.88 -32.88 16.23
CA ALA A 810 -10.67 -34.06 15.90
C ALA A 810 -10.74 -35.03 17.09
N GLY A 811 -11.96 -35.45 17.44
CA GLY A 811 -12.22 -36.36 18.56
C GLY A 811 -12.27 -35.69 19.94
N ASP A 812 -12.00 -34.39 20.05
CA ASP A 812 -12.21 -33.64 21.28
C ASP A 812 -13.71 -33.43 21.55
N PRO A 813 -14.19 -33.50 22.81
CA PRO A 813 -15.58 -33.18 23.16
C PRO A 813 -16.07 -31.79 22.68
N ASP A 814 -15.17 -30.81 22.55
CA ASP A 814 -15.37 -29.50 21.91
C ASP A 814 -14.58 -29.46 20.58
N ALA A 815 -14.98 -30.29 19.62
CA ALA A 815 -14.22 -30.51 18.38
C ALA A 815 -14.18 -29.33 17.39
N GLY A 816 -15.14 -28.41 17.48
CA GLY A 816 -15.36 -27.36 16.47
C GLY A 816 -14.46 -26.14 16.60
N THR A 817 -14.62 -25.21 15.65
CA THR A 817 -13.97 -23.88 15.71
C THR A 817 -14.49 -23.09 16.90
N GLN A 818 -13.58 -22.47 17.66
CA GLN A 818 -13.91 -21.69 18.84
C GLN A 818 -14.02 -20.21 18.47
N SER A 819 -15.16 -19.57 18.80
CA SER A 819 -15.35 -18.14 18.57
C SER A 819 -14.62 -17.31 19.63
N ARG A 820 -13.98 -16.23 19.19
CA ARG A 820 -13.35 -15.19 20.04
C ARG A 820 -14.27 -14.70 21.15
N PHE A 821 -15.56 -14.61 20.88
CA PHE A 821 -16.56 -14.08 21.82
C PHE A 821 -16.94 -15.06 22.94
N SER A 822 -16.51 -16.31 22.82
CA SER A 822 -16.66 -17.34 23.86
C SER A 822 -15.50 -17.38 24.85
N ALA A 823 -14.45 -16.58 24.66
CA ALA A 823 -13.35 -16.52 25.62
C ALA A 823 -13.84 -15.94 26.96
N LEU A 824 -13.24 -16.40 28.07
CA LEU A 824 -13.49 -15.83 29.39
C LEU A 824 -13.19 -14.32 29.40
N ARG A 825 -14.02 -13.54 30.09
CA ARG A 825 -13.78 -12.12 30.34
C ARG A 825 -13.58 -11.80 31.82
N GLN A 826 -14.51 -12.26 32.67
CA GLN A 826 -14.46 -12.06 34.11
C GLN A 826 -14.77 -13.36 34.87
N PHE A 827 -14.05 -13.58 35.96
CA PHE A 827 -14.22 -14.73 36.86
C PHE A 827 -14.09 -14.35 38.35
N ARG A 828 -14.52 -15.26 39.22
CA ARG A 828 -14.28 -15.23 40.68
C ARG A 828 -13.49 -16.46 41.10
N VAL A 829 -12.73 -16.29 42.17
CA VAL A 829 -12.07 -17.39 42.88
C VAL A 829 -12.79 -17.60 44.19
N LEU A 830 -13.26 -18.83 44.40
CA LEU A 830 -13.82 -19.29 45.65
C LEU A 830 -12.86 -20.33 46.27
N ALA A 831 -12.88 -20.43 47.60
CA ALA A 831 -12.03 -21.35 48.33
C ALA A 831 -12.84 -22.19 49.33
N CYS A 832 -12.37 -23.41 49.55
CA CYS A 832 -12.81 -24.29 50.62
C CYS A 832 -11.59 -24.99 51.26
N THR A 833 -11.65 -25.18 52.58
CA THR A 833 -10.67 -25.96 53.33
C THR A 833 -11.36 -27.20 53.86
N ALA A 834 -10.99 -28.36 53.31
CA ALA A 834 -11.51 -29.64 53.74
C ALA A 834 -11.05 -29.92 55.18
N THR A 835 -12.00 -30.29 56.03
CA THR A 835 -11.77 -30.66 57.43
C THR A 835 -12.61 -31.90 57.73
N GLY A 836 -12.49 -32.50 58.92
CA GLY A 836 -13.14 -33.79 59.23
C GLY A 836 -14.64 -33.90 58.87
N THR A 837 -15.39 -32.79 58.87
CA THR A 837 -16.81 -32.75 58.45
C THR A 837 -17.08 -31.99 57.15
N VAL A 838 -16.10 -31.29 56.59
CA VAL A 838 -16.23 -30.48 55.36
C VAL A 838 -15.42 -31.15 54.27
N THR A 839 -16.09 -31.69 53.25
CA THR A 839 -15.40 -32.40 52.14
C THR A 839 -15.13 -31.51 50.94
N CYS A 840 -15.64 -30.26 50.93
CA CYS A 840 -15.62 -29.39 49.76
C CYS A 840 -16.35 -29.96 48.54
N ALA A 841 -17.27 -30.91 48.76
CA ALA A 841 -18.18 -31.39 47.72
C ALA A 841 -19.42 -30.49 47.57
N ASP A 842 -19.88 -29.87 48.66
CA ASP A 842 -21.06 -29.02 48.67
C ASP A 842 -20.72 -27.58 48.27
N ALA A 843 -21.53 -26.99 47.40
CA ALA A 843 -21.34 -25.58 46.99
C ALA A 843 -21.41 -24.61 48.19
N ALA A 844 -22.14 -24.97 49.25
CA ALA A 844 -22.26 -24.21 50.49
C ALA A 844 -20.96 -24.16 51.32
N ASP A 845 -19.96 -24.98 51.01
CA ASP A 845 -18.65 -24.96 51.69
C ASP A 845 -17.73 -23.88 51.12
N PHE A 846 -17.99 -23.41 49.90
CA PHE A 846 -17.13 -22.46 49.21
C PHE A 846 -17.46 -21.02 49.57
N ARG A 847 -16.43 -20.19 49.72
CA ARG A 847 -16.56 -18.74 49.92
C ARG A 847 -15.78 -18.01 48.84
N ALA A 848 -16.38 -16.99 48.24
CA ALA A 848 -15.66 -16.09 47.34
C ALA A 848 -14.54 -15.39 48.11
N VAL A 849 -13.30 -15.56 47.64
CA VAL A 849 -12.11 -14.94 48.24
C VAL A 849 -11.60 -13.79 47.39
N TRP A 850 -11.90 -13.79 46.09
CA TRP A 850 -11.48 -12.76 45.16
C TRP A 850 -12.34 -12.74 43.89
N THR A 851 -12.51 -11.56 43.31
CA THR A 851 -13.19 -11.35 42.02
C THR A 851 -12.25 -10.58 41.11
N SER A 852 -12.08 -11.05 39.88
CA SER A 852 -11.28 -10.35 38.88
C SER A 852 -11.91 -9.04 38.42
N PRO A 853 -11.12 -8.09 37.89
CA PRO A 853 -11.65 -6.94 37.16
C PRO A 853 -12.64 -7.37 36.07
N ALA A 854 -13.60 -6.51 35.74
CA ALA A 854 -14.62 -6.80 34.73
C ALA A 854 -14.05 -7.02 33.32
N ASP A 855 -12.82 -6.57 33.11
CA ASP A 855 -12.01 -6.62 31.90
C ASP A 855 -10.71 -7.43 32.13
N ALA A 856 -10.74 -8.49 32.96
CA ALA A 856 -9.57 -9.32 33.24
C ALA A 856 -8.89 -9.84 31.95
N PHE A 857 -9.68 -10.02 30.89
CA PHE A 857 -9.24 -10.16 29.50
C PHE A 857 -9.84 -8.98 28.68
N PRO A 858 -9.07 -7.90 28.48
CA PRO A 858 -9.57 -6.56 28.12
C PRO A 858 -9.76 -6.39 26.61
N SER A 859 -10.62 -7.22 26.02
CA SER A 859 -10.99 -7.10 24.62
C SER A 859 -12.04 -6.00 24.39
N VAL A 860 -11.95 -5.34 23.25
CA VAL A 860 -12.77 -4.19 22.81
C VAL A 860 -13.17 -4.34 21.34
N ALA A 861 -13.99 -3.44 20.81
CA ALA A 861 -14.27 -3.40 19.37
C ALA A 861 -12.96 -3.32 18.54
N PRO A 862 -12.91 -3.96 17.35
CA PRO A 862 -14.01 -4.66 16.69
C PRO A 862 -14.17 -6.14 17.11
N ARG A 863 -13.18 -6.75 17.77
CA ARG A 863 -13.24 -8.16 18.23
C ARG A 863 -12.15 -8.49 19.26
N PRO A 864 -12.34 -9.51 20.12
CA PRO A 864 -11.27 -10.01 21.01
C PRO A 864 -10.09 -10.56 20.23
N ARG A 865 -8.84 -10.21 20.58
CA ARG A 865 -7.61 -10.63 19.87
C ARG A 865 -6.80 -11.64 20.68
N ALA A 866 -6.05 -12.52 20.00
CA ALA A 866 -5.16 -13.48 20.64
C ALA A 866 -4.26 -12.88 21.76
N PRO A 867 -3.53 -11.75 21.57
CA PRO A 867 -2.76 -11.09 22.63
C PRO A 867 -3.53 -10.76 23.91
N GLU A 868 -4.85 -10.59 23.83
CA GLU A 868 -5.67 -10.19 24.96
C GLU A 868 -6.04 -11.38 25.84
N LEU A 869 -6.04 -12.59 25.25
CA LEU A 869 -6.58 -13.84 25.81
C LEU A 869 -5.51 -14.75 26.46
N ILE A 870 -4.24 -14.50 26.21
CA ILE A 870 -3.13 -15.28 26.78
C ILE A 870 -3.04 -15.19 28.31
N ILE A 871 -2.27 -16.08 28.92
CA ILE A 871 -2.19 -16.25 30.37
C ILE A 871 -1.78 -14.96 31.09
N ARG A 872 -2.54 -14.63 32.15
CA ARG A 872 -2.40 -13.44 33.01
C ARG A 872 -2.27 -13.85 34.47
N SER A 873 -1.55 -13.02 35.25
CA SER A 873 -1.35 -13.24 36.69
C SER A 873 -2.21 -12.30 37.52
N PHE A 874 -2.78 -12.83 38.60
CA PHE A 874 -3.64 -12.10 39.52
C PHE A 874 -3.24 -12.39 40.96
N ASP A 875 -2.91 -11.35 41.72
CA ASP A 875 -2.71 -11.45 43.16
C ASP A 875 -4.06 -11.51 43.87
N ILE A 876 -4.25 -12.53 44.71
CA ILE A 876 -5.47 -12.74 45.51
C ILE A 876 -5.14 -12.61 46.99
N PRO A 877 -6.09 -12.26 47.88
CA PRO A 877 -5.90 -12.35 49.33
C PRO A 877 -5.23 -13.67 49.74
N ARG A 878 -4.36 -13.63 50.77
CA ARG A 878 -3.76 -14.86 51.31
C ARG A 878 -4.88 -15.81 51.71
N THR A 879 -4.97 -16.92 51.01
CA THR A 879 -6.12 -17.83 51.08
C THR A 879 -5.64 -19.21 51.50
N GLU A 880 -6.09 -19.66 52.66
CA GLU A 880 -5.95 -21.05 53.07
C GLU A 880 -7.02 -21.89 52.40
N ALA A 881 -6.61 -22.90 51.64
CA ALA A 881 -7.53 -23.77 50.90
C ALA A 881 -6.93 -25.16 50.70
N THR A 882 -7.80 -26.17 50.69
CA THR A 882 -7.53 -27.44 50.01
C THR A 882 -8.11 -27.44 48.60
N HIS A 883 -9.23 -26.74 48.38
CA HIS A 883 -9.88 -26.63 47.08
C HIS A 883 -10.01 -25.16 46.68
N LEU A 884 -9.65 -24.86 45.43
CA LEU A 884 -10.03 -23.61 44.79
C LEU A 884 -11.08 -23.88 43.73
N ARG A 885 -11.94 -22.90 43.50
CA ARG A 885 -12.96 -22.96 42.47
C ARG A 885 -12.93 -21.68 41.64
N VAL A 886 -12.82 -21.84 40.33
CA VAL A 886 -13.01 -20.75 39.38
C VAL A 886 -14.48 -20.71 38.97
N GLU A 887 -15.15 -19.59 39.21
CA GLU A 887 -16.54 -19.33 38.82
C GLU A 887 -16.56 -18.26 37.72
N VAL A 888 -17.19 -18.56 36.60
CA VAL A 888 -17.35 -17.63 35.47
C VAL A 888 -18.39 -16.57 35.83
N VAL A 889 -18.04 -15.30 35.61
CA VAL A 889 -18.98 -14.17 35.73
C VAL A 889 -19.51 -13.79 34.36
N THR A 890 -18.61 -13.54 33.40
CA THR A 890 -18.94 -13.20 32.01
C THR A 890 -17.91 -13.77 31.04
N ASN A 891 -18.35 -14.01 29.81
CA ASN A 891 -17.48 -14.18 28.65
C ASN A 891 -17.41 -12.85 27.86
N GLN A 892 -16.67 -12.84 26.74
CA GLN A 892 -16.53 -11.62 25.93
C GLN A 892 -17.87 -11.11 25.39
N CYS A 893 -18.80 -11.98 24.97
CA CYS A 893 -20.14 -11.54 24.52
C CYS A 893 -20.97 -10.87 25.62
N THR A 894 -20.95 -11.41 26.85
CA THR A 894 -21.88 -11.01 27.92
C THR A 894 -21.35 -9.92 28.84
N GLY A 895 -20.05 -9.62 28.79
CA GLY A 895 -19.41 -8.66 29.71
C GLY A 895 -18.74 -7.45 29.06
N THR A 896 -18.73 -7.34 27.72
CA THR A 896 -18.06 -6.25 27.01
C THR A 896 -19.07 -5.16 26.63
N PRO A 897 -18.90 -3.90 27.07
CA PRO A 897 -19.82 -2.81 26.71
C PRO A 897 -19.91 -2.56 25.21
N ASP A 898 -18.79 -2.68 24.48
CA ASP A 898 -18.72 -2.42 23.04
C ASP A 898 -19.52 -3.41 22.19
N TYR A 899 -19.98 -4.53 22.76
CA TYR A 899 -20.75 -5.56 22.05
C TYR A 899 -22.22 -5.62 22.49
N ALA A 900 -22.65 -4.68 23.35
CA ALA A 900 -23.98 -4.65 23.93
C ALA A 900 -24.91 -3.71 23.18
N GLY A 901 -26.21 -4.02 23.19
CA GLY A 901 -27.26 -3.20 22.61
C GLY A 901 -27.30 -3.22 21.08
N GLU A 902 -28.33 -2.56 20.55
CA GLU A 902 -28.50 -2.36 19.11
C GLU A 902 -27.61 -1.20 18.62
N GLN A 903 -26.74 -1.47 17.66
CA GLN A 903 -25.69 -0.59 17.16
C GLN A 903 -25.92 -0.14 15.72
N ASP A 904 -26.80 -0.82 14.98
CA ASP A 904 -27.18 -0.43 13.64
C ASP A 904 -28.70 -0.17 13.51
N ALA A 905 -29.13 0.20 12.31
CA ALA A 905 -30.52 0.42 11.94
C ALA A 905 -30.97 -0.54 10.82
N ASP A 906 -30.30 -1.69 10.66
CA ASP A 906 -30.74 -2.73 9.73
C ASP A 906 -31.78 -3.64 10.44
N PRO A 907 -33.08 -3.53 10.12
CA PRO A 907 -34.13 -4.29 10.82
C PRO A 907 -34.05 -5.81 10.62
N ARG A 908 -33.14 -6.28 9.76
CA ARG A 908 -32.91 -7.71 9.46
C ARG A 908 -31.86 -8.34 10.37
N ALA A 909 -31.10 -7.54 11.13
CA ALA A 909 -30.05 -7.98 12.03
C ALA A 909 -30.28 -7.44 13.44
N ALA A 910 -29.77 -8.17 14.43
CA ALA A 910 -29.64 -7.67 15.80
C ALA A 910 -28.17 -7.75 16.18
N THR A 911 -27.65 -6.71 16.81
CA THR A 911 -26.19 -6.55 17.01
C THR A 911 -25.73 -6.84 18.44
N ASP A 912 -26.66 -6.92 19.40
CA ASP A 912 -26.36 -7.26 20.80
C ASP A 912 -25.83 -8.70 20.93
N CYS A 913 -24.57 -8.84 21.35
CA CYS A 913 -23.91 -10.15 21.47
C CYS A 913 -24.60 -11.08 22.47
N ALA A 914 -25.09 -10.52 23.58
CA ALA A 914 -25.64 -11.28 24.70
C ALA A 914 -27.00 -11.91 24.36
N THR A 915 -27.73 -11.32 23.42
CA THR A 915 -29.08 -11.75 23.03
C THR A 915 -29.17 -12.33 21.62
N ALA A 916 -28.34 -11.86 20.69
CA ALA A 916 -28.38 -12.27 19.28
C ALA A 916 -27.29 -13.28 18.89
N SER A 917 -26.27 -13.51 19.73
CA SER A 917 -25.22 -14.50 19.45
C SER A 917 -25.34 -15.76 20.31
N VAL A 918 -25.18 -16.93 19.69
CA VAL A 918 -25.07 -18.21 20.42
C VAL A 918 -23.84 -18.24 21.34
N GLN A 919 -22.85 -17.37 21.10
CA GLN A 919 -21.63 -17.32 21.89
C GLN A 919 -21.86 -16.77 23.30
N ALA A 920 -22.98 -16.08 23.57
CA ALA A 920 -23.38 -15.70 24.94
C ALA A 920 -23.51 -16.90 25.90
N ASN A 921 -23.67 -18.10 25.35
CA ASN A 921 -23.88 -19.36 26.06
C ASN A 921 -22.65 -20.29 26.06
N ASN A 922 -21.50 -19.82 25.59
CA ASN A 922 -20.27 -20.61 25.51
C ASN A 922 -19.14 -19.91 26.26
N VAL A 923 -18.43 -20.62 27.14
CA VAL A 923 -17.24 -20.10 27.81
C VAL A 923 -16.12 -21.14 27.81
N ARG A 924 -14.88 -20.68 27.61
CA ARG A 924 -13.66 -21.49 27.58
C ARG A 924 -12.57 -20.88 28.45
N ILE A 925 -11.81 -21.74 29.13
CA ILE A 925 -10.65 -21.39 29.95
C ILE A 925 -9.55 -22.38 29.61
N ALA A 926 -8.41 -21.88 29.14
CA ALA A 926 -7.26 -22.72 28.82
C ALA A 926 -6.56 -23.18 30.09
N GLU A 927 -6.29 -22.28 31.02
CA GLU A 927 -5.49 -22.60 32.20
C GLU A 927 -5.99 -21.88 33.45
N PHE A 928 -5.92 -22.56 34.60
CA PHE A 928 -6.09 -22.05 35.95
C PHE A 928 -4.96 -22.58 36.85
N GLN A 929 -4.02 -21.72 37.19
CA GLN A 929 -2.82 -22.06 37.96
C GLN A 929 -2.86 -21.38 39.32
N ALA A 930 -2.31 -22.03 40.35
CA ALA A 930 -2.32 -21.52 41.72
C ALA A 930 -0.95 -21.68 42.39
N PHE A 931 -0.46 -20.62 43.02
CA PHE A 931 0.90 -20.59 43.58
C PHE A 931 0.91 -20.19 45.06
N ALA A 932 1.78 -20.89 45.81
CA ALA A 932 2.20 -20.47 47.14
C ALA A 932 3.10 -19.22 47.06
N GLN A 933 3.20 -18.51 48.19
CA GLN A 933 3.81 -17.19 48.30
C GLN A 933 5.28 -17.11 47.86
#